data_AF-A0AAN6LDH7-F1
#
_entry.id   AF-A0AAN6LDH7-F1
#
_cell.length_a   1.000
_cell.length_b   1.000
_cell.length_c   1.000
_cell.angle_alpha   90.00
_cell.angle_beta   90.00
_cell.angle_gamma   90.00
#
_symmetry.space_group_name_H-M   'P 1'
#
loop_
_entity.id
_entity.type
_entity.pdbx_description
1 polymer ?
#
loop_
_entity_poly.entity_id
_entity_poly.type
_entity_poly.pdbx_seq_one_letter_code
_entity_poly.pdbx_strand_id
1 'polypeptide(L)'
;MEFYAGSRDACYEAKSAGLPKASGGCLLANASLREGQLLVGGHPFVIGKKDSGNRSSRDYYSHKLAWVSEKFVVLWDEKDKRGWLVNGASALLHIVMTSLEQLSPAFKSICLFDPASIQEGKHPHQPDSATEVLLNINNRQLRIYREDDGPPRFQGQVEICYNMLEKMIEYQLIVLERVRNSRIIVPRAHLEGWDFRHLAQRFDPIYPRLAVLDTNGKSWVDFTRSIHAVTLFGRGFGEIIRPTGACSAWATLPCGKYYLAACAADLQKIMDGHGGQYSTPLRLTDDDIWYIPDKSTGQCLCKDKTDATHSDLAQILLPSDMCKNLSLNPSGCYQTDRGAFIFGFNEIHQWFWNDTGNPFRKMAGESSDLLLNPGISYMSDSSVFRESLGIEEVRDASYLRLVPQQMSSDNYTVGIICALTIELKAVGALFDSTHAYVPSPDHDPNDYVFGSICGHNVVASCLPDGDYGTTSAALAAGHMCRSFNGVEFYLLVGVGGGAPHTNKQDIRLGDVVVSTPKGSKTGGIPYDTVKTLQGGVHIINGYLSPPPYRLRSVLRLLLKSDPNPPKAPLQPYLDQIAQSVDGCGYPGQENDQLFDSDYSHLAEAETCDSCDPQKCIQRTLRPSTQPRIHYGLIASGNQVMKDSKTRDRLGEEQDILCFEMEAAGIMNTVPALVIRGICDYSDSHKNKGWQKYAAATAAAFMKLLLSNVPVSNDRGQRQQAPMFSG
;
A
#
# COMPACT_ATOMS: atom_id res chain seq x y z
N MET A 1 -21.95 -12.57 -32.71
CA MET A 1 -21.03 -13.12 -31.70
C MET A 1 -21.85 -13.66 -30.55
N GLU A 2 -21.28 -14.56 -29.77
CA GLU A 2 -21.84 -15.05 -28.50
C GLU A 2 -20.86 -14.72 -27.38
N PHE A 3 -21.39 -14.16 -26.28
CA PHE A 3 -20.64 -13.74 -25.11
C PHE A 3 -20.82 -14.74 -23.97
N TYR A 4 -19.79 -15.53 -23.67
CA TYR A 4 -19.87 -16.65 -22.75
C TYR A 4 -19.49 -16.31 -21.30
N ALA A 5 -18.91 -15.13 -21.03
CA ALA A 5 -18.47 -14.78 -19.68
C ALA A 5 -19.63 -14.82 -18.66
N GLY A 6 -19.63 -15.82 -17.78
CA GLY A 6 -20.69 -16.03 -16.78
C GLY A 6 -21.98 -16.65 -17.33
N SER A 7 -22.04 -17.03 -18.60
CA SER A 7 -23.17 -17.76 -19.20
C SER A 7 -23.20 -19.22 -18.75
N ARG A 8 -24.35 -19.89 -18.88
CA ARG A 8 -24.45 -21.31 -18.53
C ARG A 8 -23.47 -22.20 -19.32
N ASP A 9 -23.20 -21.86 -20.57
CA ASP A 9 -22.39 -22.68 -21.49
C ASP A 9 -20.89 -22.32 -21.46
N ALA A 10 -20.47 -21.53 -20.47
CA ALA A 10 -19.07 -21.15 -20.30
C ALA A 10 -18.21 -22.34 -19.80
N CYS A 11 -16.90 -22.29 -20.04
CA CYS A 11 -15.97 -23.22 -19.43
C CYS A 11 -15.62 -22.78 -18.01
N TYR A 12 -16.04 -23.54 -17.01
CA TYR A 12 -15.75 -23.27 -15.60
C TYR A 12 -14.61 -24.11 -15.03
N GLU A 13 -13.86 -24.82 -15.88
CA GLU A 13 -12.71 -25.66 -15.48
C GLU A 13 -11.36 -24.94 -15.47
N ALA A 14 -11.38 -23.60 -15.55
CA ALA A 14 -10.18 -22.78 -15.60
C ALA A 14 -9.23 -23.10 -14.43
N LYS A 15 -7.98 -23.41 -14.76
CA LYS A 15 -6.92 -23.76 -13.80
C LYS A 15 -6.07 -22.53 -13.46
N SER A 16 -5.28 -22.65 -12.39
CA SER A 16 -4.28 -21.63 -12.03
C SER A 16 -3.30 -21.42 -13.19
N ALA A 17 -2.87 -20.18 -13.36
CA ALA A 17 -1.94 -19.79 -14.42
C ALA A 17 -0.53 -20.35 -14.23
N GLY A 18 -0.18 -20.79 -13.01
CA GLY A 18 1.16 -21.28 -12.68
C GLY A 18 2.27 -20.23 -12.84
N LEU A 19 1.89 -18.94 -12.84
CA LEU A 19 2.80 -17.82 -12.99
C LEU A 19 3.56 -17.52 -11.68
N PRO A 20 4.77 -16.96 -11.74
CA PRO A 20 5.50 -16.53 -10.56
C PRO A 20 4.75 -15.40 -9.84
N LYS A 21 5.02 -15.23 -8.54
CA LYS A 21 4.62 -14.02 -7.82
C LYS A 21 5.28 -12.82 -8.48
N ALA A 22 4.56 -11.71 -8.59
CA ALA A 22 5.19 -10.45 -8.98
C ALA A 22 6.34 -10.12 -8.01
N SER A 23 7.53 -9.80 -8.55
CA SER A 23 8.77 -9.57 -7.80
C SER A 23 9.27 -8.13 -8.01
N GLY A 24 10.35 -7.74 -7.31
CA GLY A 24 10.91 -6.38 -7.37
C GLY A 24 11.04 -5.84 -8.80
N GLY A 25 10.44 -4.67 -9.05
CA GLY A 25 10.32 -4.03 -10.36
C GLY A 25 8.93 -4.05 -11.00
N CYS A 26 7.96 -4.75 -10.41
CA CYS A 26 6.58 -4.85 -10.89
C CYS A 26 5.61 -3.97 -10.07
N LEU A 27 4.57 -3.40 -10.69
CA LEU A 27 3.59 -2.51 -10.04
C LEU A 27 2.88 -3.15 -8.83
N LEU A 28 2.58 -4.44 -8.92
CA LEU A 28 1.85 -5.20 -7.92
C LEU A 28 2.77 -6.05 -7.04
N ALA A 29 4.10 -5.92 -7.15
CA ALA A 29 5.08 -6.81 -6.50
C ALA A 29 4.88 -7.03 -4.99
N ASN A 30 4.41 -5.99 -4.29
CA ASN A 30 4.25 -6.05 -2.84
C ASN A 30 2.81 -6.26 -2.38
N ALA A 31 1.84 -6.49 -3.28
CA ALA A 31 0.43 -6.62 -2.93
C ALA A 31 0.02 -8.03 -2.48
N SER A 32 -0.96 -8.06 -1.59
CA SER A 32 -1.61 -9.28 -1.11
C SER A 32 -3.06 -8.99 -0.72
N LEU A 33 -3.96 -9.89 -1.09
CA LEU A 33 -5.38 -9.83 -0.76
C LEU A 33 -5.69 -10.86 0.31
N ARG A 34 -6.32 -10.42 1.40
CA ARG A 34 -6.80 -11.26 2.51
C ARG A 34 -8.28 -11.04 2.72
N GLU A 35 -8.99 -12.07 3.15
CA GLU A 35 -10.40 -11.95 3.49
C GLU A 35 -10.54 -11.13 4.77
N GLY A 36 -11.49 -10.17 4.80
CA GLY A 36 -11.68 -9.29 5.97
C GLY A 36 -10.63 -8.19 6.20
N GLN A 37 -9.51 -8.15 5.47
CA GLN A 37 -8.51 -7.05 5.53
C GLN A 37 -8.46 -6.24 4.22
N LEU A 38 -7.93 -5.01 4.27
CA LEU A 38 -7.64 -4.22 3.06
C LEU A 38 -6.50 -4.89 2.27
N LEU A 39 -6.39 -4.63 0.96
CA LEU A 39 -5.24 -5.09 0.17
C LEU A 39 -3.93 -4.57 0.78
N VAL A 40 -3.06 -5.48 1.20
CA VAL A 40 -1.75 -5.15 1.77
C VAL A 40 -0.72 -5.22 0.66
N GLY A 41 -0.60 -4.10 -0.05
CA GLY A 41 0.56 -3.68 -0.83
C GLY A 41 1.64 -3.13 0.07
N GLY A 42 2.90 -3.52 -0.10
CA GLY A 42 4.06 -2.94 0.60
C GLY A 42 4.29 -1.43 0.41
N HIS A 43 3.29 -0.67 -0.02
CA HIS A 43 3.13 0.77 0.22
C HIS A 43 1.63 1.06 0.48
N PRO A 44 1.31 1.96 1.44
CA PRO A 44 0.21 1.86 2.36
C PRO A 44 -1.11 2.37 1.78
N PHE A 45 -2.15 1.59 2.05
CA PHE A 45 -3.44 2.13 2.44
C PHE A 45 -3.85 1.46 3.75
N VAL A 46 -4.00 2.28 4.79
CA VAL A 46 -4.98 2.06 5.83
C VAL A 46 -6.12 3.02 5.49
N ILE A 47 -7.14 2.53 4.80
CA ILE A 47 -8.44 3.21 4.85
C ILE A 47 -9.10 2.69 6.12
N GLY A 48 -9.02 3.48 7.19
CA GLY A 48 -9.82 3.24 8.37
C GLY A 48 -11.29 3.21 7.98
N LYS A 49 -12.07 2.37 8.66
CA LYS A 49 -13.53 2.25 8.49
C LYS A 49 -14.31 3.58 8.66
N LYS A 50 -13.60 4.68 9.01
CA LYS A 50 -14.13 6.02 9.29
C LYS A 50 -13.68 7.13 8.33
N ASP A 51 -12.66 6.91 7.48
CA ASP A 51 -12.19 7.92 6.50
C ASP A 51 -12.74 7.69 5.10
N SER A 52 -13.87 7.00 5.02
CA SER A 52 -14.66 6.92 3.80
C SER A 52 -15.64 8.09 3.73
N GLY A 53 -15.14 9.27 3.38
CA GLY A 53 -16.01 10.35 2.90
C GLY A 53 -16.89 9.80 1.76
N ASN A 54 -18.20 9.71 2.01
CA ASN A 54 -19.26 9.19 1.14
C ASN A 54 -19.29 7.68 0.82
N ARG A 55 -18.93 6.76 1.74
CA ARG A 55 -19.30 5.33 1.57
C ARG A 55 -20.77 4.96 1.89
N SER A 56 -21.65 5.92 2.14
CA SER A 56 -23.10 5.66 2.26
C SER A 56 -23.79 5.29 0.93
N SER A 57 -23.08 5.23 -0.20
CA SER A 57 -23.67 4.99 -1.52
C SER A 57 -23.75 3.51 -1.93
N ARG A 58 -22.93 2.58 -1.42
CA ARG A 58 -22.83 1.19 -1.95
C ARG A 58 -23.33 0.08 -1.01
N ASP A 59 -24.14 0.42 -0.01
CA ASP A 59 -24.72 -0.59 0.89
C ASP A 59 -25.71 -1.52 0.18
N TYR A 60 -26.35 -1.04 -0.89
CA TYR A 60 -27.34 -1.79 -1.65
C TYR A 60 -26.68 -2.65 -2.75
N TYR A 61 -27.13 -3.91 -2.84
CA TYR A 61 -26.67 -4.88 -3.84
C TYR A 61 -26.76 -4.35 -5.28
N SER A 62 -27.82 -3.60 -5.62
CA SER A 62 -27.98 -2.98 -6.96
C SER A 62 -26.89 -1.93 -7.25
N HIS A 63 -26.49 -1.14 -6.26
CA HIS A 63 -25.44 -0.13 -6.44
C HIS A 63 -24.06 -0.76 -6.61
N LYS A 64 -23.80 -1.86 -5.91
CA LYS A 64 -22.58 -2.68 -6.11
C LYS A 64 -22.50 -3.18 -7.56
N LEU A 65 -23.59 -3.77 -8.06
CA LEU A 65 -23.65 -4.27 -9.43
C LEU A 65 -23.53 -3.17 -10.48
N ALA A 66 -24.21 -2.04 -10.30
CA ALA A 66 -24.09 -0.90 -11.19
C ALA A 66 -22.66 -0.33 -11.23
N TRP A 67 -21.95 -0.33 -10.09
CA TRP A 67 -20.57 0.14 -10.07
C TRP A 67 -19.62 -0.81 -10.81
N VAL A 68 -19.74 -2.13 -10.61
CA VAL A 68 -18.82 -3.10 -11.23
C VAL A 68 -19.13 -3.35 -12.70
N SER A 69 -20.38 -3.16 -13.16
CA SER A 69 -20.74 -3.26 -14.57
C SER A 69 -20.06 -2.21 -15.46
N GLU A 70 -19.62 -1.11 -14.85
CA GLU A 70 -18.88 -0.02 -15.53
C GLU A 70 -17.35 -0.17 -15.40
N LYS A 71 -16.87 -1.29 -14.85
CA LYS A 71 -15.43 -1.61 -14.77
C LYS A 71 -15.08 -2.69 -15.79
N PHE A 72 -13.80 -2.78 -16.15
CA PHE A 72 -13.32 -3.75 -17.13
C PHE A 72 -12.27 -4.68 -16.55
N VAL A 73 -12.29 -5.93 -17.00
CA VAL A 73 -11.41 -7.01 -16.55
C VAL A 73 -10.88 -7.75 -17.77
N VAL A 74 -9.57 -8.02 -17.78
CA VAL A 74 -8.93 -8.87 -18.77
C VAL A 74 -8.88 -10.29 -18.22
N LEU A 75 -9.52 -11.24 -18.92
CA LEU A 75 -9.32 -12.67 -18.69
C LEU A 75 -8.20 -13.14 -19.60
N TRP A 76 -7.02 -13.44 -19.05
CA TRP A 76 -5.83 -13.85 -19.82
C TRP A 76 -5.58 -15.35 -19.69
N ASP A 77 -5.67 -16.06 -20.81
CA ASP A 77 -5.28 -17.47 -20.88
C ASP A 77 -3.76 -17.58 -21.15
N GLU A 78 -3.04 -17.96 -20.11
CA GLU A 78 -1.59 -18.03 -20.16
C GLU A 78 -1.06 -19.24 -20.94
N LYS A 79 -1.87 -20.30 -21.07
CA LYS A 79 -1.50 -21.48 -21.88
C LYS A 79 -1.65 -21.17 -23.36
N ASP A 80 -2.78 -20.57 -23.73
CA ASP A 80 -3.11 -20.32 -25.13
C ASP A 80 -2.62 -18.95 -25.63
N LYS A 81 -2.05 -18.11 -24.75
CA LYS A 81 -1.51 -16.77 -25.06
C LYS A 81 -2.51 -15.90 -25.82
N ARG A 82 -3.69 -15.73 -25.22
CA ARG A 82 -4.81 -14.94 -25.74
C ARG A 82 -5.66 -14.44 -24.57
N GLY A 83 -6.39 -13.35 -24.78
CA GLY A 83 -7.22 -12.78 -23.73
C GLY A 83 -8.51 -12.15 -24.24
N TRP A 84 -9.40 -11.89 -23.29
CA TRP A 84 -10.68 -11.24 -23.53
C TRP A 84 -10.89 -10.10 -22.53
N LEU A 85 -11.24 -8.93 -23.02
CA LEU A 85 -11.69 -7.81 -22.21
C LEU A 85 -13.21 -7.92 -22.03
N VAL A 86 -13.65 -7.96 -20.78
CA VAL A 86 -15.08 -8.09 -20.42
C VAL A 86 -15.44 -7.05 -19.36
N ASN A 87 -16.71 -6.66 -19.31
CA ASN A 87 -17.21 -5.85 -18.19
C ASN A 87 -17.17 -6.63 -16.85
N GLY A 88 -17.12 -5.86 -15.76
CA GLY A 88 -16.90 -6.40 -14.42
C GLY A 88 -18.08 -7.21 -13.88
N ALA A 89 -19.32 -6.95 -14.33
CA ALA A 89 -20.47 -7.79 -13.98
C ALA A 89 -20.32 -9.20 -14.57
N SER A 90 -19.86 -9.30 -15.81
CA SER A 90 -19.59 -10.57 -16.48
C SER A 90 -18.42 -11.31 -15.87
N ALA A 91 -17.31 -10.62 -15.55
CA ALA A 91 -16.20 -11.20 -14.82
C ALA A 91 -16.64 -11.71 -13.44
N LEU A 92 -17.42 -10.92 -12.70
CA LEU A 92 -17.95 -11.28 -11.39
C LEU A 92 -18.81 -12.55 -11.44
N LEU A 93 -19.77 -12.62 -12.36
CA LEU A 93 -20.60 -13.80 -12.53
C LEU A 93 -19.75 -15.03 -12.90
N HIS A 94 -18.76 -14.87 -13.78
CA HIS A 94 -17.87 -15.95 -14.17
C HIS A 94 -17.03 -16.49 -12.99
N ILE A 95 -16.52 -15.60 -12.12
CA ILE A 95 -15.83 -15.97 -10.88
C ILE A 95 -16.77 -16.74 -9.95
N VAL A 96 -17.99 -16.24 -9.74
CA VAL A 96 -18.99 -16.84 -8.86
C VAL A 96 -19.35 -18.25 -9.33
N MET A 97 -19.69 -18.41 -10.62
CA MET A 97 -20.03 -19.71 -11.18
C MET A 97 -18.85 -20.69 -11.09
N THR A 98 -17.62 -20.25 -11.40
CA THR A 98 -16.41 -21.07 -11.22
C THR A 98 -16.26 -21.53 -9.76
N SER A 99 -16.48 -20.64 -8.79
CA SER A 99 -16.35 -20.97 -7.37
C SER A 99 -17.33 -22.04 -6.90
N LEU A 100 -18.50 -22.13 -7.53
CA LEU A 100 -19.56 -23.09 -7.21
C LEU A 100 -19.41 -24.42 -7.96
N GLU A 101 -18.84 -24.42 -9.16
CA GLU A 101 -18.62 -25.64 -9.93
C GLU A 101 -17.34 -26.39 -9.52
N GLN A 102 -16.29 -25.66 -9.13
CA GLN A 102 -15.01 -26.23 -8.70
C GLN A 102 -14.94 -26.49 -7.18
N LEU A 103 -16.05 -26.84 -6.54
CA LEU A 103 -16.02 -27.19 -5.11
C LEU A 103 -15.19 -28.45 -4.83
N SER A 104 -14.52 -28.48 -3.67
CA SER A 104 -13.80 -29.69 -3.26
C SER A 104 -14.78 -30.84 -2.99
N PRO A 105 -14.34 -32.12 -3.08
CA PRO A 105 -15.23 -33.27 -2.92
C PRO A 105 -16.03 -33.27 -1.61
N ALA A 106 -15.44 -32.78 -0.52
CA ALA A 106 -16.11 -32.68 0.78
C ALA A 106 -17.30 -31.71 0.73
N PHE A 107 -17.13 -30.54 0.10
CA PHE A 107 -18.18 -29.52 0.00
C PHE A 107 -19.22 -29.83 -1.08
N LYS A 108 -18.88 -30.64 -2.10
CA LYS A 108 -19.87 -31.14 -3.07
C LYS A 108 -21.01 -31.93 -2.41
N SER A 109 -20.73 -32.67 -1.34
CA SER A 109 -21.73 -33.49 -0.64
C SER A 109 -22.83 -32.67 0.08
N ILE A 110 -22.51 -31.43 0.45
CA ILE A 110 -23.43 -30.51 1.15
C ILE A 110 -23.92 -29.37 0.24
N CYS A 111 -23.45 -29.32 -1.01
CA CYS A 111 -23.87 -28.34 -1.99
C CYS A 111 -25.29 -28.64 -2.48
N LEU A 112 -26.14 -27.63 -2.43
CA LEU A 112 -27.51 -27.60 -2.93
C LEU A 112 -27.61 -26.87 -4.28
N PHE A 113 -26.57 -26.14 -4.66
CA PHE A 113 -26.59 -25.33 -5.87
C PHE A 113 -26.46 -26.19 -7.11
N ASP A 114 -27.40 -26.05 -8.04
CA ASP A 114 -27.37 -26.61 -9.38
C ASP A 114 -27.25 -25.45 -10.39
N PRO A 115 -26.18 -25.35 -11.18
CA PRO A 115 -26.03 -24.35 -12.23
C PRO A 115 -27.22 -24.26 -13.18
N ALA A 116 -27.92 -25.37 -13.45
CA ALA A 116 -29.11 -25.39 -14.31
C ALA A 116 -30.30 -24.62 -13.70
N SER A 117 -30.30 -24.37 -12.39
CA SER A 117 -31.32 -23.59 -11.69
C SER A 117 -31.19 -22.08 -11.89
N ILE A 118 -30.07 -21.61 -12.46
CA ILE A 118 -29.89 -20.18 -12.81
C ILE A 118 -30.82 -19.82 -13.96
N GLN A 119 -31.65 -18.81 -13.73
CA GLN A 119 -32.51 -18.19 -14.74
C GLN A 119 -31.70 -17.17 -15.54
N GLU A 120 -31.49 -17.45 -16.83
CA GLU A 120 -30.82 -16.53 -17.74
C GLU A 120 -31.73 -15.37 -18.18
N GLY A 121 -31.11 -14.36 -18.78
CA GLY A 121 -31.80 -13.21 -19.35
C GLY A 121 -32.65 -13.53 -20.57
N LYS A 122 -33.39 -12.53 -21.08
CA LYS A 122 -34.24 -12.70 -22.28
C LYS A 122 -33.42 -13.04 -23.53
N HIS A 123 -32.22 -12.49 -23.60
CA HIS A 123 -31.28 -12.69 -24.69
C HIS A 123 -29.95 -13.15 -24.08
N PRO A 124 -29.73 -14.47 -23.95
CA PRO A 124 -28.45 -14.98 -23.46
C PRO A 124 -27.33 -14.66 -24.44
N HIS A 125 -26.10 -14.81 -23.96
CA HIS A 125 -24.86 -14.55 -24.70
C HIS A 125 -24.70 -13.10 -25.22
N GLN A 126 -25.28 -12.13 -24.52
CA GLN A 126 -25.08 -10.70 -24.74
C GLN A 126 -24.15 -10.10 -23.65
N PRO A 127 -23.49 -8.96 -23.91
CA PRO A 127 -22.59 -8.31 -22.93
C PRO A 127 -23.26 -7.94 -21.59
N ASP A 128 -24.57 -7.72 -21.59
CA ASP A 128 -25.38 -7.37 -20.42
C ASP A 128 -26.08 -8.57 -19.77
N SER A 129 -26.02 -9.77 -20.38
CA SER A 129 -26.68 -10.98 -19.86
C SER A 129 -26.28 -11.30 -18.42
N ALA A 130 -25.01 -11.10 -18.05
CA ALA A 130 -24.54 -11.34 -16.69
C ALA A 130 -25.20 -10.41 -15.67
N THR A 131 -25.45 -9.15 -16.05
CA THR A 131 -26.15 -8.18 -15.19
C THR A 131 -27.60 -8.61 -14.97
N GLU A 132 -28.30 -9.10 -15.99
CA GLU A 132 -29.65 -9.65 -15.85
C GLU A 132 -29.68 -10.85 -14.88
N VAL A 133 -28.72 -11.77 -15.01
CA VAL A 133 -28.59 -12.95 -14.13
C VAL A 133 -28.35 -12.54 -12.68
N LEU A 134 -27.41 -11.61 -12.43
CA LEU A 134 -27.06 -11.14 -11.10
C LEU A 134 -28.19 -10.31 -10.46
N LEU A 135 -28.98 -9.60 -11.27
CA LEU A 135 -30.11 -8.80 -10.80
C LEU A 135 -31.39 -9.63 -10.58
N ASN A 136 -31.53 -10.80 -11.19
CA ASN A 136 -32.73 -11.64 -11.05
C ASN A 136 -32.97 -12.05 -9.59
N ILE A 137 -34.15 -11.73 -9.05
CA ILE A 137 -34.47 -11.98 -7.63
C ILE A 137 -34.51 -13.47 -7.30
N ASN A 138 -34.96 -14.34 -8.21
CA ASN A 138 -35.02 -15.78 -7.97
C ASN A 138 -33.60 -16.36 -7.88
N ASN A 139 -32.70 -15.95 -8.78
CA ASN A 139 -31.31 -16.36 -8.75
C ASN A 139 -30.64 -15.99 -7.42
N ARG A 140 -30.87 -14.76 -6.94
CA ARG A 140 -30.34 -14.28 -5.65
C ARG A 140 -30.76 -15.15 -4.46
N GLN A 141 -31.95 -15.76 -4.52
CA GLN A 141 -32.49 -16.59 -3.43
C GLN A 141 -32.10 -18.08 -3.51
N LEU A 142 -31.40 -18.50 -4.57
CA LEU A 142 -30.92 -19.88 -4.69
C LEU A 142 -30.01 -20.24 -3.52
N ARG A 143 -30.24 -21.43 -2.94
CA ARG A 143 -29.49 -21.94 -1.79
C ARG A 143 -28.22 -22.63 -2.28
N ILE A 144 -27.11 -22.40 -1.58
CA ILE A 144 -25.82 -22.97 -1.95
C ILE A 144 -25.43 -24.18 -1.10
N TYR A 145 -25.48 -24.08 0.23
CA TYR A 145 -25.09 -25.19 1.13
C TYR A 145 -26.20 -25.52 2.11
N ARG A 146 -26.18 -26.75 2.65
CA ARG A 146 -26.97 -27.12 3.83
C ARG A 146 -26.25 -26.65 5.10
N GLU A 147 -26.89 -25.76 5.87
CA GLU A 147 -26.39 -25.27 7.16
C GLU A 147 -27.54 -25.11 8.16
N ASP A 148 -27.22 -25.25 9.46
CA ASP A 148 -28.19 -25.24 10.57
C ASP A 148 -28.75 -23.84 10.87
N ASP A 149 -27.94 -22.78 10.69
CA ASP A 149 -28.30 -21.37 10.93
C ASP A 149 -28.99 -20.70 9.72
N GLY A 150 -29.40 -21.49 8.73
CA GLY A 150 -30.03 -21.07 7.48
C GLY A 150 -29.06 -21.14 6.29
N PRO A 151 -29.50 -21.62 5.12
CA PRO A 151 -28.61 -21.91 4.02
C PRO A 151 -28.05 -20.63 3.38
N PRO A 152 -26.73 -20.54 3.14
CA PRO A 152 -26.14 -19.43 2.40
C PRO A 152 -26.74 -19.35 0.99
N ARG A 153 -26.97 -18.12 0.53
CA ARG A 153 -27.65 -17.84 -0.75
C ARG A 153 -26.68 -17.36 -1.82
N PHE A 154 -27.05 -17.54 -3.08
CA PHE A 154 -26.30 -17.08 -4.25
C PHE A 154 -25.88 -15.61 -4.15
N GLN A 155 -26.78 -14.73 -3.68
CA GLN A 155 -26.45 -13.32 -3.44
C GLN A 155 -25.23 -13.14 -2.51
N GLY A 156 -25.14 -13.89 -1.41
CA GLY A 156 -24.00 -13.79 -0.50
C GLY A 156 -22.68 -14.21 -1.16
N GLN A 157 -22.71 -15.23 -2.01
CA GLN A 157 -21.56 -15.66 -2.80
C GLN A 157 -21.11 -14.57 -3.78
N VAL A 158 -22.07 -13.92 -4.45
CA VAL A 158 -21.81 -12.77 -5.32
C VAL A 158 -21.16 -11.64 -4.54
N GLU A 159 -21.68 -11.27 -3.37
CA GLU A 159 -21.14 -10.18 -2.56
C GLU A 159 -19.72 -10.45 -2.07
N ILE A 160 -19.39 -11.69 -1.71
CA ILE A 160 -18.02 -12.05 -1.31
C ILE A 160 -17.06 -11.89 -2.50
N CYS A 161 -17.41 -12.43 -3.68
CA CYS A 161 -16.57 -12.30 -4.87
C CYS A 161 -16.46 -10.83 -5.33
N TYR A 162 -17.56 -10.08 -5.23
CA TYR A 162 -17.60 -8.65 -5.51
C TYR A 162 -16.61 -7.88 -4.63
N ASN A 163 -16.62 -8.12 -3.31
CA ASN A 163 -15.72 -7.41 -2.39
C ASN A 163 -14.25 -7.65 -2.71
N MET A 164 -13.89 -8.85 -3.20
CA MET A 164 -12.52 -9.15 -3.62
C MET A 164 -12.16 -8.44 -4.93
N LEU A 165 -13.06 -8.48 -5.91
CA LEU A 165 -12.87 -7.82 -7.20
C LEU A 165 -12.84 -6.29 -7.08
N GLU A 166 -13.73 -5.70 -6.27
CA GLU A 166 -13.76 -4.26 -5.96
C GLU A 166 -12.41 -3.80 -5.40
N LYS A 167 -11.88 -4.52 -4.41
CA LYS A 167 -10.56 -4.22 -3.84
C LYS A 167 -9.48 -4.24 -4.92
N MET A 168 -9.43 -5.27 -5.77
CA MET A 168 -8.44 -5.38 -6.83
C MET A 168 -8.51 -4.20 -7.81
N ILE A 169 -9.72 -3.80 -8.20
CA ILE A 169 -9.95 -2.66 -9.10
C ILE A 169 -9.55 -1.34 -8.43
N GLU A 170 -9.98 -1.11 -7.19
CA GLU A 170 -9.62 0.10 -6.43
C GLU A 170 -8.09 0.21 -6.25
N TYR A 171 -7.42 -0.90 -5.95
CA TYR A 171 -5.96 -0.90 -5.82
C TYR A 171 -5.25 -0.65 -7.16
N GLN A 172 -5.74 -1.25 -8.25
CA GLN A 172 -5.19 -1.02 -9.59
C GLN A 172 -5.30 0.46 -10.01
N LEU A 173 -6.45 1.10 -9.73
CA LEU A 173 -6.67 2.52 -9.97
C LEU A 173 -5.62 3.38 -9.24
N ILE A 174 -5.49 3.15 -7.94
CA ILE A 174 -4.54 3.85 -7.07
C ILE A 174 -3.09 3.68 -7.57
N VAL A 175 -2.70 2.46 -7.93
CA VAL A 175 -1.33 2.18 -8.38
C VAL A 175 -1.05 2.85 -9.72
N LEU A 176 -1.98 2.80 -10.67
CA LEU A 176 -1.80 3.42 -12.00
C LEU A 176 -1.83 4.95 -11.96
N GLU A 177 -2.67 5.56 -11.13
CA GLU A 177 -2.65 7.02 -10.91
C GLU A 177 -1.30 7.48 -10.35
N ARG A 178 -0.71 6.71 -9.44
CA ARG A 178 0.65 6.97 -8.93
C ARG A 178 1.69 6.84 -10.01
N VAL A 179 1.65 5.78 -10.83
CA VAL A 179 2.58 5.61 -11.96
C VAL A 179 2.55 6.81 -12.89
N ARG A 180 1.34 7.30 -13.23
CA ARG A 180 1.15 8.48 -14.09
C ARG A 180 1.72 9.75 -13.43
N ASN A 181 1.50 9.94 -12.12
CA ASN A 181 2.01 11.11 -11.39
C ASN A 181 3.53 11.08 -11.16
N SER A 182 4.10 9.89 -10.92
CA SER A 182 5.52 9.66 -10.63
C SER A 182 6.37 9.44 -11.89
N ARG A 183 5.77 9.45 -13.09
CA ARG A 183 6.43 9.12 -14.36
C ARG A 183 7.19 7.79 -14.31
N ILE A 184 6.72 6.84 -13.51
CA ILE A 184 7.34 5.51 -13.41
C ILE A 184 7.09 4.78 -14.73
N ILE A 185 8.15 4.26 -15.33
CA ILE A 185 8.05 3.55 -16.60
C ILE A 185 7.85 2.06 -16.32
N VAL A 186 6.72 1.52 -16.75
CA VAL A 186 6.36 0.10 -16.59
C VAL A 186 6.49 -0.58 -17.95
N PRO A 187 7.39 -1.57 -18.11
CA PRO A 187 7.59 -2.26 -19.37
C PRO A 187 6.27 -2.82 -19.93
N ARG A 188 6.01 -2.63 -21.22
CA ARG A 188 4.83 -3.25 -21.89
C ARG A 188 4.89 -4.77 -21.87
N ALA A 189 6.07 -5.38 -21.82
CA ALA A 189 6.20 -6.82 -21.62
C ALA A 189 5.58 -7.30 -20.29
N HIS A 190 5.45 -6.43 -19.28
CA HIS A 190 4.96 -6.83 -17.96
C HIS A 190 3.45 -6.70 -17.88
N LEU A 191 2.75 -7.82 -18.04
CA LEU A 191 1.33 -7.93 -17.76
C LEU A 191 1.14 -8.43 -16.33
N GLU A 192 0.58 -7.58 -15.48
CA GLU A 192 0.38 -7.84 -14.06
C GLU A 192 -1.10 -8.02 -13.74
N GLY A 193 -1.38 -8.81 -12.70
CA GLY A 193 -2.73 -9.20 -12.35
C GLY A 193 -2.78 -10.26 -11.26
N TRP A 194 -3.89 -11.00 -11.20
CA TRP A 194 -4.20 -11.93 -10.13
C TRP A 194 -4.51 -13.31 -10.69
N ASP A 195 -4.24 -14.38 -9.92
CA ASP A 195 -4.61 -15.73 -10.35
C ASP A 195 -6.13 -15.93 -10.19
N PHE A 196 -6.82 -16.20 -11.29
CA PHE A 196 -8.27 -16.37 -11.35
C PHE A 196 -8.75 -17.51 -10.46
N ARG A 197 -8.02 -18.63 -10.42
CA ARG A 197 -8.40 -19.78 -9.61
C ARG A 197 -8.24 -19.49 -8.13
N HIS A 198 -7.18 -18.77 -7.74
CA HIS A 198 -7.01 -18.36 -6.35
C HIS A 198 -8.14 -17.45 -5.88
N LEU A 199 -8.67 -16.60 -6.76
CA LEU A 199 -9.84 -15.78 -6.51
C LEU A 199 -11.12 -16.63 -6.37
N ALA A 200 -11.41 -17.49 -7.35
CA ALA A 200 -12.60 -18.34 -7.33
C ALA A 200 -12.61 -19.33 -6.13
N GLN A 201 -11.43 -19.85 -5.75
CA GLN A 201 -11.28 -20.80 -4.64
C GLN A 201 -10.99 -20.12 -3.29
N ARG A 202 -10.97 -18.78 -3.24
CA ARG A 202 -10.76 -17.99 -2.01
C ARG A 202 -9.51 -18.39 -1.23
N PHE A 203 -8.38 -18.47 -1.93
CA PHE A 203 -7.10 -18.65 -1.26
C PHE A 203 -6.82 -17.41 -0.40
N ASP A 204 -6.29 -17.59 0.81
CA ASP A 204 -5.89 -16.47 1.66
C ASP A 204 -4.47 -16.71 2.21
N PRO A 205 -3.49 -15.84 1.92
CA PRO A 205 -3.55 -14.65 1.05
C PRO A 205 -3.44 -14.96 -0.46
N ILE A 206 -4.10 -14.15 -1.30
CA ILE A 206 -3.85 -14.11 -2.75
C ILE A 206 -2.74 -13.12 -3.04
N TYR A 207 -1.77 -13.51 -3.85
CA TYR A 207 -0.69 -12.65 -4.32
C TYR A 207 -0.82 -12.38 -5.82
N PRO A 208 -0.44 -11.19 -6.30
CA PRO A 208 -0.33 -10.88 -7.72
C PRO A 208 0.64 -11.80 -8.46
N ARG A 209 0.45 -11.83 -9.77
CA ARG A 209 1.19 -12.62 -10.73
C ARG A 209 1.68 -11.73 -11.86
N LEU A 210 2.78 -12.15 -12.48
CA LEU A 210 3.36 -11.48 -13.62
C LEU A 210 3.43 -12.48 -14.79
N ALA A 211 2.85 -12.08 -15.92
CA ALA A 211 3.11 -12.70 -17.22
C ALA A 211 4.04 -11.78 -18.02
N VAL A 212 5.09 -12.35 -18.61
CA VAL A 212 5.99 -11.63 -19.52
C VAL A 212 5.51 -11.88 -20.95
N LEU A 213 5.08 -10.83 -21.63
CA LEU A 213 4.57 -10.87 -22.99
C LEU A 213 5.71 -10.71 -24.00
N ASP A 214 5.63 -11.50 -25.08
CA ASP A 214 6.48 -11.31 -26.25
C ASP A 214 6.12 -10.01 -26.98
N THR A 215 6.97 -9.61 -27.93
CA THR A 215 6.82 -8.37 -28.72
C THR A 215 5.41 -8.21 -29.32
N ASN A 216 4.79 -9.30 -29.77
CA ASN A 216 3.46 -9.28 -30.39
C ASN A 216 2.32 -9.01 -29.39
N GLY A 217 2.53 -9.25 -28.10
CA GLY A 217 1.53 -9.01 -27.05
C GLY A 217 1.56 -7.61 -26.46
N LYS A 218 2.54 -6.78 -26.81
CA LYS A 218 2.73 -5.45 -26.21
C LYS A 218 1.75 -4.39 -26.72
N SER A 219 1.04 -4.65 -27.82
CA SER A 219 0.30 -3.63 -28.58
C SER A 219 -0.97 -3.09 -27.92
N TRP A 220 -1.55 -3.82 -26.96
CA TRP A 220 -2.80 -3.42 -26.28
C TRP A 220 -2.60 -3.17 -24.78
N VAL A 221 -1.38 -3.35 -24.27
CA VAL A 221 -1.08 -3.26 -22.84
C VAL A 221 -1.34 -1.85 -22.31
N ASP A 222 -0.91 -0.82 -23.05
CA ASP A 222 -1.15 0.58 -22.69
C ASP A 222 -2.66 0.85 -22.58
N PHE A 223 -3.44 0.43 -23.59
CA PHE A 223 -4.90 0.52 -23.56
C PHE A 223 -5.53 -0.10 -22.31
N THR A 224 -5.14 -1.32 -21.93
CA THR A 224 -5.68 -1.96 -20.71
C THR A 224 -5.31 -1.20 -19.43
N ARG A 225 -4.15 -0.54 -19.40
CA ARG A 225 -3.73 0.32 -18.28
C ARG A 225 -4.52 1.64 -18.28
N SER A 226 -4.75 2.25 -19.45
CA SER A 226 -5.50 3.51 -19.61
C SER A 226 -6.94 3.40 -19.10
N ILE A 227 -7.59 2.25 -19.27
CA ILE A 227 -8.94 1.97 -18.75
C ILE A 227 -8.95 1.34 -17.36
N HIS A 228 -7.77 1.22 -16.73
CA HIS A 228 -7.56 0.60 -15.42
C HIS A 228 -8.13 -0.83 -15.30
N ALA A 229 -8.04 -1.61 -16.38
CA ALA A 229 -8.52 -2.99 -16.37
C ALA A 229 -7.65 -3.87 -15.46
N VAL A 230 -8.30 -4.66 -14.60
CA VAL A 230 -7.62 -5.67 -13.80
C VAL A 230 -7.43 -6.92 -14.65
N THR A 231 -6.24 -7.53 -14.62
CA THR A 231 -5.98 -8.80 -15.28
C THR A 231 -6.20 -9.97 -14.34
N LEU A 232 -6.96 -10.97 -14.77
CA LEU A 232 -7.13 -12.27 -14.11
C LEU A 232 -6.53 -13.35 -15.00
N PHE A 233 -5.49 -14.02 -14.49
CA PHE A 233 -4.75 -15.05 -15.18
C PHE A 233 -5.33 -16.44 -14.90
N GLY A 234 -5.44 -17.25 -15.95
CA GLY A 234 -5.85 -18.64 -15.84
C GLY A 234 -5.35 -19.48 -17.01
N ARG A 235 -5.77 -20.74 -17.04
CA ARG A 235 -5.55 -21.66 -18.16
C ARG A 235 -6.82 -22.44 -18.42
N GLY A 236 -7.24 -22.52 -19.69
CA GLY A 236 -8.43 -23.24 -20.09
C GLY A 236 -9.72 -22.45 -19.85
N PHE A 237 -9.72 -21.14 -20.14
CA PHE A 237 -10.96 -20.34 -20.10
C PHE A 237 -11.97 -20.74 -21.19
N GLY A 238 -11.54 -21.50 -22.21
CA GLY A 238 -12.35 -21.79 -23.38
C GLY A 238 -12.53 -20.54 -24.23
N GLU A 239 -13.70 -20.38 -24.85
CA GLU A 239 -14.04 -19.12 -25.53
C GLU A 239 -14.89 -18.26 -24.59
N ILE A 240 -14.44 -17.04 -24.34
CA ILE A 240 -15.22 -16.03 -23.61
C ILE A 240 -16.05 -15.18 -24.56
N ILE A 241 -15.50 -14.86 -25.73
CA ILE A 241 -16.22 -14.20 -26.84
C ILE A 241 -16.00 -15.05 -28.08
N ARG A 242 -17.08 -15.57 -28.66
CA ARG A 242 -17.03 -16.41 -29.87
C ARG A 242 -17.71 -15.70 -31.04
N PRO A 243 -17.08 -15.62 -32.22
CA PRO A 243 -17.73 -15.08 -33.40
C PRO A 243 -18.80 -16.05 -33.93
N THR A 244 -19.89 -15.49 -34.47
CA THR A 244 -20.96 -16.24 -35.13
C THR A 244 -20.85 -16.00 -36.64
N GLY A 245 -20.50 -17.04 -37.42
CA GLY A 245 -20.32 -16.91 -38.87
C GLY A 245 -18.92 -16.42 -39.30
N ALA A 246 -17.88 -16.73 -38.53
CA ALA A 246 -16.49 -16.57 -38.95
C ALA A 246 -15.97 -17.84 -39.65
N CYS A 247 -14.92 -17.70 -40.45
CA CYS A 247 -14.27 -18.84 -41.10
C CYS A 247 -13.53 -19.73 -40.10
N SER A 248 -13.11 -20.92 -40.53
CA SER A 248 -12.43 -21.91 -39.68
C SER A 248 -11.24 -21.36 -38.90
N ALA A 249 -10.43 -20.49 -39.49
CA ALA A 249 -9.27 -19.87 -38.82
C ALA A 249 -9.65 -18.87 -37.71
N TRP A 250 -10.85 -18.32 -37.76
CA TRP A 250 -11.37 -17.34 -36.81
C TRP A 250 -12.60 -17.86 -36.05
N ALA A 251 -12.89 -19.15 -36.10
CA ALA A 251 -14.00 -19.76 -35.36
C ALA A 251 -13.84 -19.64 -33.83
N THR A 252 -12.58 -19.54 -33.40
CA THR A 252 -12.14 -19.24 -32.03
C THR A 252 -11.08 -18.15 -32.08
N LEU A 253 -10.85 -17.44 -30.97
CA LEU A 253 -9.74 -16.50 -30.90
C LEU A 253 -8.40 -17.24 -31.09
N PRO A 254 -7.58 -16.94 -32.11
CA PRO A 254 -6.37 -17.70 -32.39
C PRO A 254 -5.39 -17.78 -31.20
N CYS A 255 -4.88 -18.98 -30.93
CA CYS A 255 -3.90 -19.23 -29.88
C CYS A 255 -2.49 -18.79 -30.30
N GLY A 256 -1.65 -18.40 -29.35
CA GLY A 256 -0.23 -18.04 -29.59
C GLY A 256 -0.03 -16.66 -30.24
N LYS A 257 -1.10 -15.96 -30.58
CA LYS A 257 -1.05 -14.67 -31.28
C LYS A 257 -1.05 -13.45 -30.34
N TYR A 258 -1.25 -13.67 -29.04
CA TYR A 258 -1.32 -12.60 -28.03
C TYR A 258 -2.44 -11.59 -28.28
N TYR A 259 -3.53 -12.05 -28.90
CA TYR A 259 -4.69 -11.21 -29.18
C TYR A 259 -5.52 -10.91 -27.93
N LEU A 260 -6.09 -9.71 -27.90
CA LEU A 260 -7.12 -9.29 -26.95
C LEU A 260 -8.43 -9.06 -27.69
N ALA A 261 -9.45 -9.87 -27.42
CA ALA A 261 -10.80 -9.67 -27.98
C ALA A 261 -11.67 -8.84 -27.03
N ALA A 262 -12.46 -7.92 -27.57
CA ALA A 262 -13.41 -7.10 -26.81
C ALA A 262 -14.72 -6.96 -27.59
N CYS A 263 -15.86 -6.97 -26.89
CA CYS A 263 -17.14 -6.76 -27.57
C CYS A 263 -17.35 -5.28 -27.93
N ALA A 264 -18.10 -5.02 -29.00
CA ALA A 264 -18.37 -3.67 -29.46
C ALA A 264 -19.07 -2.82 -28.38
N ALA A 265 -20.06 -3.38 -27.68
CA ALA A 265 -20.80 -2.67 -26.64
C ALA A 265 -19.90 -2.19 -25.47
N ASP A 266 -18.95 -3.02 -25.03
CA ASP A 266 -18.00 -2.63 -23.96
C ASP A 266 -17.02 -1.56 -24.48
N LEU A 267 -16.54 -1.66 -25.72
CA LEU A 267 -15.69 -0.63 -26.33
C LEU A 267 -16.42 0.71 -26.48
N GLN A 268 -17.72 0.69 -26.83
CA GLN A 268 -18.54 1.90 -26.86
C GLN A 268 -18.60 2.57 -25.49
N LYS A 269 -18.85 1.81 -24.42
CA LYS A 269 -18.87 2.35 -23.06
C LYS A 269 -17.53 2.97 -22.67
N ILE A 270 -16.42 2.33 -23.06
CA ILE A 270 -15.07 2.87 -22.85
C ILE A 270 -14.91 4.21 -23.57
N MET A 271 -15.29 4.28 -24.85
CA MET A 271 -15.22 5.51 -25.65
C MET A 271 -16.11 6.62 -25.08
N ASP A 272 -17.31 6.30 -24.58
CA ASP A 272 -18.22 7.28 -23.98
C ASP A 272 -17.65 7.87 -22.67
N GLY A 273 -16.86 7.09 -21.92
CA GLY A 273 -16.26 7.51 -20.64
C GLY A 273 -14.88 8.16 -20.74
N HIS A 274 -14.08 7.81 -21.76
CA HIS A 274 -12.66 8.14 -21.85
C HIS A 274 -12.20 8.73 -23.19
N GLY A 275 -13.05 8.72 -24.22
CA GLY A 275 -12.66 9.05 -25.58
C GLY A 275 -13.69 9.91 -26.30
N GLY A 276 -13.69 9.82 -27.63
CA GLY A 276 -14.66 10.50 -28.47
C GLY A 276 -15.06 9.61 -29.62
N GLN A 277 -16.26 9.04 -29.59
CA GLN A 277 -16.82 8.20 -30.66
C GLN A 277 -16.92 8.93 -32.03
N TYR A 278 -16.83 10.26 -32.02
CA TYR A 278 -16.86 11.12 -33.20
C TYR A 278 -15.48 11.67 -33.60
N SER A 279 -14.40 11.30 -32.88
CA SER A 279 -13.06 11.76 -33.21
C SER A 279 -12.55 11.08 -34.49
N THR A 280 -11.77 11.81 -35.28
CA THR A 280 -11.06 11.26 -36.43
C THR A 280 -9.56 11.43 -36.22
N PRO A 281 -8.81 10.34 -36.02
CA PRO A 281 -9.24 8.94 -35.88
C PRO A 281 -10.01 8.66 -34.58
N LEU A 282 -10.67 7.50 -34.50
CA LEU A 282 -11.40 7.05 -33.31
C LEU A 282 -10.45 6.95 -32.12
N ARG A 283 -10.91 7.42 -30.95
CA ARG A 283 -10.16 7.35 -29.69
C ARG A 283 -10.88 6.44 -28.71
N LEU A 284 -10.20 5.38 -28.26
CA LEU A 284 -10.70 4.53 -27.18
C LEU A 284 -10.52 5.23 -25.83
N THR A 285 -9.39 5.89 -25.64
CA THR A 285 -9.06 6.67 -24.45
C THR A 285 -8.40 7.99 -24.86
N ASP A 286 -8.13 8.87 -23.90
CA ASP A 286 -7.34 10.08 -24.15
C ASP A 286 -5.93 9.76 -24.72
N ASP A 287 -5.37 8.60 -24.36
CA ASP A 287 -4.00 8.20 -24.68
C ASP A 287 -3.92 7.21 -25.86
N ASP A 288 -5.02 6.55 -26.24
CA ASP A 288 -5.06 5.47 -27.22
C ASP A 288 -6.00 5.75 -28.41
N ILE A 289 -5.42 5.78 -29.60
CA ILE A 289 -6.12 5.86 -30.89
C ILE A 289 -6.36 4.45 -31.43
N TRP A 290 -7.59 4.24 -31.89
CA TRP A 290 -7.96 3.06 -32.67
C TRP A 290 -7.66 3.31 -34.15
N TYR A 291 -6.58 2.69 -34.62
CA TYR A 291 -6.22 2.67 -36.03
C TYR A 291 -6.87 1.47 -36.73
N ILE A 292 -7.77 1.77 -37.67
CA ILE A 292 -8.43 0.78 -38.53
C ILE A 292 -7.68 0.71 -39.86
N PRO A 293 -7.07 -0.44 -40.21
CA PRO A 293 -6.52 -0.70 -41.54
C PRO A 293 -7.49 -0.37 -42.68
N ASP A 294 -7.02 0.32 -43.74
CA ASP A 294 -7.78 0.80 -44.92
C ASP A 294 -8.57 -0.28 -45.70
N LYS A 295 -8.53 -1.55 -45.28
CA LYS A 295 -9.22 -2.70 -45.90
C LYS A 295 -9.87 -3.67 -44.90
N SER A 296 -10.07 -3.29 -43.63
CA SER A 296 -10.68 -4.20 -42.66
C SER A 296 -12.19 -4.33 -42.95
N THR A 297 -12.59 -5.40 -43.65
CA THR A 297 -13.99 -5.74 -43.92
C THR A 297 -14.74 -6.27 -42.69
N GLY A 298 -14.12 -6.21 -41.50
CA GLY A 298 -14.60 -6.87 -40.28
C GLY A 298 -14.74 -8.39 -40.39
N GLN A 299 -14.36 -8.97 -41.54
CA GLN A 299 -14.57 -10.37 -41.91
C GLN A 299 -13.41 -10.86 -42.77
N CYS A 300 -13.07 -12.13 -42.63
CA CYS A 300 -12.02 -12.78 -43.40
C CYS A 300 -12.46 -13.01 -44.86
N LEU A 301 -11.62 -12.63 -45.83
CA LEU A 301 -11.94 -12.73 -47.26
C LEU A 301 -11.79 -14.15 -47.86
N CYS A 302 -11.43 -15.14 -47.05
CA CYS A 302 -11.13 -16.51 -47.50
C CYS A 302 -12.34 -17.29 -48.06
N LYS A 303 -13.58 -16.85 -47.79
CA LYS A 303 -14.84 -17.54 -48.17
C LYS A 303 -14.85 -19.03 -47.82
N ASP A 304 -14.28 -19.41 -46.67
CA ASP A 304 -14.20 -20.80 -46.17
C ASP A 304 -13.50 -21.82 -47.08
N LYS A 305 -12.62 -21.35 -47.97
CA LYS A 305 -11.75 -22.24 -48.75
C LYS A 305 -10.58 -22.73 -47.90
N THR A 306 -10.34 -24.04 -47.91
CA THR A 306 -9.33 -24.73 -47.07
C THR A 306 -7.88 -24.31 -47.35
N ASP A 307 -7.56 -23.82 -48.54
CA ASP A 307 -6.20 -23.44 -48.97
C ASP A 307 -6.02 -21.91 -49.17
N ALA A 308 -6.95 -21.09 -48.69
CA ALA A 308 -6.87 -19.63 -48.88
C ALA A 308 -6.06 -18.95 -47.76
N THR A 309 -5.26 -17.93 -48.12
CA THR A 309 -4.61 -17.05 -47.15
C THR A 309 -5.67 -16.27 -46.37
N HIS A 310 -5.74 -16.50 -45.06
CA HIS A 310 -6.70 -15.81 -44.20
C HIS A 310 -6.29 -14.36 -43.97
N SER A 311 -7.26 -13.44 -44.04
CA SER A 311 -7.06 -12.04 -43.67
C SER A 311 -6.77 -11.94 -42.16
N ASP A 312 -5.83 -11.07 -41.80
CA ASP A 312 -5.60 -10.68 -40.41
C ASP A 312 -6.68 -9.66 -40.00
N LEU A 313 -7.44 -9.98 -38.95
CA LEU A 313 -8.54 -9.16 -38.44
C LEU A 313 -8.11 -8.25 -37.28
N ALA A 314 -6.86 -8.38 -36.81
CA ALA A 314 -6.35 -7.61 -35.69
C ALA A 314 -6.30 -6.11 -36.02
N GLN A 315 -6.98 -5.34 -35.17
CA GLN A 315 -6.98 -3.89 -35.14
C GLN A 315 -5.77 -3.38 -34.34
N ILE A 316 -5.36 -2.15 -34.61
CA ILE A 316 -4.11 -1.58 -34.10
C ILE A 316 -4.41 -0.41 -33.19
N LEU A 317 -3.73 -0.37 -32.03
CA LEU A 317 -3.84 0.72 -31.06
C LEU A 317 -2.56 1.53 -31.05
N LEU A 318 -2.64 2.83 -31.30
CA LEU A 318 -1.49 3.73 -31.38
C LEU A 318 -1.61 4.83 -30.33
N PRO A 319 -0.49 5.29 -29.74
CA PRO A 319 -0.49 6.46 -28.87
C PRO A 319 -1.10 7.71 -29.52
N SER A 320 -1.90 8.47 -28.75
CA SER A 320 -2.64 9.64 -29.23
C SER A 320 -1.76 10.76 -29.80
N ASP A 321 -0.53 10.90 -29.33
CA ASP A 321 0.44 11.88 -29.79
C ASP A 321 0.90 11.63 -31.25
N MET A 322 0.82 10.38 -31.72
CA MET A 322 1.19 9.99 -33.08
C MET A 322 0.17 10.43 -34.15
N CYS A 323 -1.02 10.89 -33.73
CA CYS A 323 -2.11 11.29 -34.63
C CYS A 323 -1.67 12.27 -35.73
N LYS A 324 -0.76 13.21 -35.40
CA LYS A 324 -0.33 14.28 -36.33
C LYS A 324 0.51 13.76 -37.50
N ASN A 325 1.14 12.61 -37.34
CA ASN A 325 2.10 12.05 -38.29
C ASN A 325 1.52 10.92 -39.15
N LEU A 326 0.26 10.53 -38.90
CA LEU A 326 -0.41 9.48 -39.64
C LEU A 326 -1.27 10.11 -40.74
N SER A 327 -1.00 9.75 -42.00
CA SER A 327 -1.89 10.03 -43.13
C SER A 327 -3.12 9.14 -43.02
N LEU A 328 -4.02 9.47 -42.09
CA LEU A 328 -5.22 8.70 -41.82
C LEU A 328 -6.29 9.11 -42.83
N ASN A 329 -6.60 8.21 -43.77
CA ASN A 329 -7.86 8.32 -44.48
C ASN A 329 -8.99 8.22 -43.45
N PRO A 330 -10.05 9.04 -43.54
CA PRO A 330 -11.23 8.93 -42.69
C PRO A 330 -12.00 7.67 -43.09
N SER A 331 -11.46 6.51 -42.77
CA SER A 331 -12.02 5.22 -43.13
C SER A 331 -12.97 4.76 -42.01
N GLY A 332 -14.25 5.02 -42.21
CA GLY A 332 -15.36 4.23 -41.64
C GLY A 332 -15.82 4.64 -40.23
N CYS A 333 -16.99 5.25 -40.17
CA CYS A 333 -17.76 5.44 -38.95
C CYS A 333 -17.94 4.10 -38.21
N TYR A 334 -17.62 4.07 -36.92
CA TYR A 334 -18.04 3.03 -35.99
C TYR A 334 -19.58 2.94 -36.03
N GLN A 335 -20.14 1.89 -36.64
CA GLN A 335 -21.59 1.75 -36.84
C GLN A 335 -22.14 0.37 -36.44
N THR A 336 -21.55 -0.30 -35.46
CA THR A 336 -22.12 -1.57 -34.98
C THR A 336 -22.10 -1.63 -33.47
N ASP A 337 -23.28 -1.68 -32.87
CA ASP A 337 -23.52 -2.06 -31.46
C ASP A 337 -23.34 -3.58 -31.24
N ARG A 338 -23.22 -4.36 -32.33
CA ARG A 338 -23.15 -5.82 -32.32
C ARG A 338 -21.87 -6.34 -32.97
N GLY A 339 -21.10 -7.11 -32.21
CA GLY A 339 -19.88 -7.74 -32.71
C GLY A 339 -18.76 -7.75 -31.66
N ALA A 340 -17.59 -8.21 -32.09
CA ALA A 340 -16.37 -8.16 -31.31
C ALA A 340 -15.21 -7.76 -32.20
N PHE A 341 -14.25 -7.05 -31.60
CA PHE A 341 -13.03 -6.62 -32.24
C PHE A 341 -11.84 -7.28 -31.55
N ILE A 342 -10.76 -7.42 -32.32
CA ILE A 342 -9.55 -8.11 -31.89
C ILE A 342 -8.42 -7.10 -31.99
N PHE A 343 -7.64 -6.95 -30.92
CA PHE A 343 -6.47 -6.08 -30.87
C PHE A 343 -5.21 -6.91 -30.75
N GLY A 344 -4.16 -6.51 -31.45
CA GLY A 344 -2.87 -7.21 -31.41
C GLY A 344 -1.93 -6.82 -32.54
N PHE A 345 -0.86 -7.60 -32.66
CA PHE A 345 0.03 -7.49 -33.81
C PHE A 345 -0.71 -7.82 -35.12
N ASN A 346 -0.59 -6.92 -36.10
CA ASN A 346 -1.16 -7.10 -37.44
C ASN A 346 -0.04 -7.39 -38.45
N GLU A 347 -0.12 -8.54 -39.13
CA GLU A 347 0.94 -9.06 -40.00
C GLU A 347 1.17 -8.20 -41.26
N ILE A 348 0.17 -7.44 -41.70
CA ILE A 348 0.23 -6.59 -42.90
C ILE A 348 0.86 -5.24 -42.56
N HIS A 349 0.44 -4.63 -41.46
CA HIS A 349 0.88 -3.28 -41.09
C HIS A 349 2.18 -3.25 -40.28
N GLN A 350 2.53 -4.37 -39.62
CA GLN A 350 3.83 -4.60 -38.96
C GLN A 350 4.30 -3.44 -38.07
N TRP A 351 3.39 -2.96 -37.23
CA TRP A 351 3.75 -2.09 -36.11
C TRP A 351 4.35 -2.92 -34.99
N PHE A 352 5.39 -2.39 -34.35
CA PHE A 352 6.10 -3.03 -33.24
C PHE A 352 6.17 -2.07 -32.05
N TRP A 353 5.92 -2.60 -30.86
CA TRP A 353 6.00 -1.88 -29.60
C TRP A 353 7.24 -2.33 -28.83
N ASN A 354 8.09 -1.38 -28.48
CA ASN A 354 9.12 -1.60 -27.46
C ASN A 354 8.47 -1.59 -26.08
N ASP A 355 9.25 -1.87 -25.03
CA ASP A 355 8.74 -1.80 -23.65
C ASP A 355 8.33 -0.39 -23.23
N THR A 356 8.82 0.64 -23.94
CA THR A 356 8.59 2.06 -23.68
C THR A 356 8.59 2.84 -24.99
N GLY A 357 8.11 4.09 -24.97
CA GLY A 357 8.13 4.99 -26.13
C GLY A 357 7.14 4.62 -27.25
N ASN A 358 7.20 5.35 -28.36
CA ASN A 358 6.25 5.19 -29.46
C ASN A 358 6.55 3.94 -30.30
N PRO A 359 5.51 3.24 -30.80
CA PRO A 359 5.69 2.13 -31.72
C PRO A 359 6.32 2.58 -33.04
N PHE A 360 6.95 1.65 -33.73
CA PHE A 360 7.60 1.87 -35.02
C PHE A 360 7.16 0.82 -36.04
N ARG A 361 7.31 1.15 -37.33
CA ARG A 361 7.01 0.24 -38.44
C ARG A 361 8.31 -0.14 -39.13
N LYS A 362 8.51 -1.42 -39.46
CA LYS A 362 9.61 -1.81 -40.34
C LYS A 362 9.40 -1.19 -41.72
N MET A 363 10.39 -0.45 -42.24
CA MET A 363 10.36 -0.01 -43.63
C MET A 363 10.73 -1.20 -44.53
N ALA A 364 10.07 -1.32 -45.68
CA ALA A 364 10.33 -2.39 -46.63
C ALA A 364 11.78 -2.29 -47.14
N GLY A 365 12.66 -3.20 -46.71
CA GLY A 365 14.04 -3.31 -47.21
C GLY A 365 15.14 -3.60 -46.18
N GLU A 366 14.87 -3.54 -44.87
CA GLU A 366 15.89 -3.83 -43.84
C GLU A 366 15.92 -5.32 -43.44
N SER A 367 17.09 -5.95 -43.55
CA SER A 367 17.35 -7.37 -43.27
C SER A 367 17.15 -7.74 -41.80
N SER A 368 16.81 -9.02 -41.57
CA SER A 368 16.36 -9.62 -40.30
C SER A 368 17.36 -9.66 -39.14
N ASP A 369 18.58 -9.15 -39.29
CA ASP A 369 19.71 -9.55 -38.43
C ASP A 369 19.98 -8.61 -37.23
N LEU A 370 19.10 -7.65 -36.95
CA LEU A 370 19.26 -6.70 -35.84
C LEU A 370 18.30 -6.92 -34.65
N LEU A 371 17.62 -8.07 -34.56
CA LEU A 371 16.78 -8.41 -33.40
C LEU A 371 17.47 -9.41 -32.46
N LEU A 372 18.67 -9.08 -32.00
CA LEU A 372 19.22 -9.65 -30.77
C LEU A 372 19.26 -8.54 -29.71
N ASN A 373 18.52 -8.79 -28.63
CA ASN A 373 18.51 -8.04 -27.37
C ASN A 373 19.88 -7.45 -26.99
N PRO A 374 19.95 -6.17 -26.58
CA PRO A 374 20.86 -5.74 -25.54
C PRO A 374 20.11 -5.82 -24.21
N GLY A 375 20.09 -6.99 -23.57
CA GLY A 375 20.69 -7.07 -22.24
C GLY A 375 19.94 -7.98 -21.28
N ILE A 376 19.99 -9.30 -21.51
CA ILE A 376 20.01 -10.29 -20.41
C ILE A 376 20.97 -11.40 -20.84
N SER A 377 22.19 -11.41 -20.31
CA SER A 377 22.99 -12.63 -20.20
C SER A 377 23.25 -12.92 -18.72
N TYR A 378 22.61 -13.98 -18.23
CA TYR A 378 23.20 -14.79 -17.18
C TYR A 378 24.45 -15.47 -17.76
N MET A 379 25.60 -15.42 -17.05
CA MET A 379 26.70 -16.41 -16.95
C MET A 379 27.79 -15.77 -16.07
N SER A 380 27.98 -16.24 -14.83
CA SER A 380 28.97 -17.24 -14.42
C SER A 380 30.44 -16.85 -14.67
N ASP A 381 31.13 -16.54 -13.58
CA ASP A 381 32.56 -16.67 -13.25
C ASP A 381 33.71 -16.32 -14.22
N SER A 382 34.72 -15.73 -13.58
CA SER A 382 36.17 -15.72 -13.88
C SER A 382 36.72 -14.86 -15.04
N SER A 383 37.41 -13.79 -14.61
CA SER A 383 38.72 -13.30 -15.04
C SER A 383 39.08 -13.12 -16.52
N VAL A 384 39.82 -12.03 -16.75
CA VAL A 384 40.68 -11.71 -17.91
C VAL A 384 39.97 -11.00 -19.09
N PHE A 385 40.08 -9.67 -19.17
CA PHE A 385 40.99 -9.01 -20.12
C PHE A 385 40.99 -7.49 -19.92
N ARG A 386 42.22 -6.97 -19.84
CA ARG A 386 42.65 -5.56 -19.77
C ARG A 386 42.66 -4.95 -21.18
N GLU A 387 42.82 -3.63 -21.22
CA GLU A 387 43.22 -2.77 -22.36
C GLU A 387 42.10 -2.44 -23.38
N SER A 388 41.94 -1.22 -23.89
CA SER A 388 42.74 0.01 -23.89
C SER A 388 41.84 1.19 -24.25
N LEU A 389 42.10 2.37 -23.67
CA LEU A 389 42.23 3.66 -24.38
C LEU A 389 42.60 4.72 -23.32
N GLY A 390 43.89 5.07 -23.31
CA GLY A 390 44.50 5.94 -22.33
C GLY A 390 44.22 7.42 -22.57
N ILE A 391 44.01 8.13 -21.47
CA ILE A 391 44.40 9.54 -21.31
C ILE A 391 45.10 9.63 -19.94
N GLU A 392 46.23 10.33 -19.94
CA GLU A 392 47.36 10.26 -19.01
C GLU A 392 47.06 10.59 -17.54
N GLU A 393 47.75 9.86 -16.65
CA GLU A 393 47.86 10.12 -15.21
C GLU A 393 48.65 11.42 -14.96
N VAL A 394 48.04 12.37 -14.24
CA VAL A 394 48.77 13.27 -13.35
C VAL A 394 48.64 12.70 -11.95
N ARG A 395 49.73 12.11 -11.44
CA ARG A 395 49.84 11.62 -10.07
C ARG A 395 50.12 12.79 -9.13
N ASP A 396 49.14 13.16 -8.33
CA ASP A 396 49.39 13.82 -7.05
C ASP A 396 48.57 13.13 -5.95
N ALA A 397 49.25 12.28 -5.19
CA ALA A 397 48.70 11.42 -4.15
C ALA A 397 48.62 12.17 -2.80
N SER A 398 47.91 13.29 -2.76
CA SER A 398 47.75 14.09 -1.54
C SER A 398 46.31 14.56 -1.24
N TYR A 399 45.31 14.11 -2.01
CA TYR A 399 43.90 14.54 -1.86
C TYR A 399 42.86 13.41 -1.84
N LEU A 400 43.15 12.25 -1.26
CA LEU A 400 42.08 11.33 -0.83
C LEU A 400 41.39 11.91 0.42
N ARG A 401 40.58 12.96 0.22
CA ARG A 401 39.45 13.22 1.10
C ARG A 401 38.50 12.04 0.97
N LEU A 402 38.16 11.45 2.11
CA LEU A 402 37.07 10.49 2.28
C LEU A 402 35.87 10.96 1.44
N VAL A 403 35.61 10.32 0.31
CA VAL A 403 34.34 10.45 -0.40
C VAL A 403 33.31 9.83 0.54
N PRO A 404 32.32 10.58 1.05
CA PRO A 404 31.30 10.01 1.91
C PRO A 404 30.61 8.89 1.15
N GLN A 405 30.64 7.69 1.70
CA GLN A 405 29.96 6.53 1.13
C GLN A 405 28.48 6.91 0.98
N GLN A 406 27.98 6.96 -0.26
CA GLN A 406 26.60 7.40 -0.52
C GLN A 406 25.66 6.32 0.01
N MET A 407 25.08 6.58 1.19
CA MET A 407 24.13 5.68 1.84
C MET A 407 22.81 5.67 1.06
N SER A 408 22.25 4.49 0.84
CA SER A 408 20.90 4.34 0.26
C SER A 408 19.83 4.36 1.36
N SER A 409 18.58 4.60 1.00
CA SER A 409 17.47 4.59 1.96
C SER A 409 17.28 3.23 2.65
N ASP A 410 17.65 2.13 1.99
CA ASP A 410 17.57 0.78 2.53
C ASP A 410 18.61 0.49 3.62
N ASN A 411 19.60 1.37 3.81
CA ASN A 411 20.62 1.21 4.85
C ASN A 411 20.14 1.65 6.25
N TYR A 412 19.04 2.38 6.35
CA TYR A 412 18.50 2.87 7.62
C TYR A 412 17.62 1.82 8.29
N THR A 413 17.87 1.55 9.57
CA THR A 413 17.22 0.46 10.32
C THR A 413 16.28 0.97 11.41
N VAL A 414 16.38 2.24 11.78
CA VAL A 414 15.55 2.86 12.83
C VAL A 414 14.94 4.16 12.33
N GLY A 415 13.62 4.28 12.44
CA GLY A 415 12.89 5.52 12.16
C GLY A 415 12.61 6.28 13.45
N ILE A 416 12.87 7.59 13.50
CA ILE A 416 12.58 8.44 14.66
C ILE A 416 11.62 9.55 14.24
N ILE A 417 10.50 9.65 14.95
CA ILE A 417 9.47 10.64 14.65
C ILE A 417 9.34 11.57 15.85
N CYS A 418 9.40 12.87 15.58
CA CYS A 418 9.21 13.94 16.54
C CYS A 418 8.00 14.78 16.12
N ALA A 419 7.23 15.27 17.08
CA ALA A 419 6.13 16.18 16.83
C ALA A 419 6.61 17.63 16.66
N LEU A 420 7.65 18.02 17.40
CA LEU A 420 8.14 19.39 17.47
C LEU A 420 9.62 19.50 17.09
N THR A 421 10.01 20.64 16.50
CA THR A 421 11.39 20.94 16.13
C THR A 421 12.35 20.89 17.31
N ILE A 422 11.91 21.23 18.53
CA ILE A 422 12.73 21.13 19.75
C ILE A 422 13.07 19.67 20.11
N GLU A 423 12.18 18.74 19.80
CA GLU A 423 12.36 17.31 20.02
C GLU A 423 13.35 16.75 18.99
N LEU A 424 13.16 17.12 17.71
CA LEU A 424 14.08 16.71 16.65
C LEU A 424 15.50 17.26 16.88
N LYS A 425 15.64 18.50 17.39
CA LYS A 425 16.94 19.07 17.78
C LYS A 425 17.61 18.27 18.89
N ALA A 426 16.87 17.86 19.93
CA ALA A 426 17.41 17.04 21.01
C ALA A 426 17.84 15.64 20.51
N VAL A 427 17.06 15.04 19.60
CA VAL A 427 17.41 13.76 18.94
C VAL A 427 18.66 13.92 18.07
N GLY A 428 18.74 14.96 17.24
CA GLY A 428 19.86 15.22 16.34
C GLY A 428 21.17 15.51 17.08
N ALA A 429 21.10 16.17 18.24
CA ALA A 429 22.27 16.41 19.10
C ALA A 429 22.92 15.11 19.62
N LEU A 430 22.20 13.99 19.57
CA LEU A 430 22.67 12.68 20.01
C LEU A 430 23.18 11.78 18.89
N PHE A 431 23.22 12.26 17.64
CA PHE A 431 23.83 11.51 16.54
C PHE A 431 25.33 11.33 16.80
N ASP A 432 25.83 10.11 16.61
CA ASP A 432 27.28 9.83 16.67
C ASP A 432 27.96 10.27 15.37
N SER A 433 27.26 10.16 14.24
CA SER A 433 27.66 10.71 12.95
C SER A 433 26.45 11.18 12.14
N THR A 434 26.56 12.30 11.44
CA THR A 434 25.56 12.75 10.46
C THR A 434 25.89 12.17 9.09
N HIS A 435 24.89 11.65 8.38
CA HIS A 435 25.06 11.17 7.01
C HIS A 435 24.70 12.25 6.00
N ALA A 436 25.21 12.12 4.77
CA ALA A 436 24.81 12.98 3.67
C ALA A 436 23.31 12.80 3.35
N TYR A 437 22.72 13.83 2.75
CA TYR A 437 21.33 13.79 2.31
C TYR A 437 21.09 12.60 1.37
N VAL A 438 20.07 11.80 1.70
CA VAL A 438 19.58 10.72 0.86
C VAL A 438 18.34 11.22 0.14
N PRO A 439 18.32 11.28 -1.20
CA PRO A 439 17.14 11.71 -1.94
C PRO A 439 15.93 10.85 -1.59
N SER A 440 14.90 11.48 -1.04
CA SER A 440 13.60 10.83 -0.82
C SER A 440 12.89 10.63 -2.17
N PRO A 441 12.05 9.59 -2.32
CA PRO A 441 11.21 9.41 -3.50
C PRO A 441 10.29 10.63 -3.78
N ASP A 442 9.94 10.87 -5.06
CA ASP A 442 9.27 12.09 -5.59
C ASP A 442 7.88 12.46 -4.99
N HIS A 443 7.39 11.76 -3.95
CA HIS A 443 6.09 12.01 -3.31
C HIS A 443 6.12 11.86 -1.78
N ASP A 444 7.29 12.00 -1.17
CA ASP A 444 7.43 12.14 0.26
C ASP A 444 7.63 13.62 0.64
N PRO A 445 6.60 14.27 1.24
CA PRO A 445 6.70 15.66 1.64
C PRO A 445 7.44 15.85 2.97
N ASN A 446 7.85 14.77 3.65
CA ASN A 446 8.63 14.88 4.87
C ASN A 446 10.07 15.31 4.57
N ASP A 447 10.57 16.19 5.41
CA ASP A 447 12.01 16.41 5.54
C ASP A 447 12.63 15.41 6.51
N TYR A 448 13.83 14.94 6.17
CA TYR A 448 14.57 13.95 6.95
C TYR A 448 15.97 14.43 7.32
N VAL A 449 16.39 14.03 8.52
CA VAL A 449 17.79 14.08 8.94
C VAL A 449 18.32 12.66 9.12
N PHE A 450 19.57 12.47 8.74
CA PHE A 450 20.19 11.15 8.63
C PHE A 450 21.43 11.05 9.50
N GLY A 451 21.61 9.91 10.16
CA GLY A 451 22.82 9.69 10.92
C GLY A 451 22.96 8.28 11.48
N SER A 452 23.86 8.13 12.44
CA SER A 452 24.01 6.92 13.22
C SER A 452 23.88 7.20 14.72
N ILE A 453 23.31 6.24 15.46
CA ILE A 453 23.25 6.25 16.93
C ILE A 453 23.56 4.84 17.42
N CYS A 454 24.63 4.69 18.20
CA CYS A 454 25.08 3.43 18.79
C CYS A 454 25.20 2.30 17.76
N GLY A 455 25.68 2.61 16.56
CA GLY A 455 25.83 1.67 15.45
C GLY A 455 24.56 1.40 14.62
N HIS A 456 23.41 1.96 15.01
CA HIS A 456 22.19 1.93 14.18
C HIS A 456 22.20 3.08 13.18
N ASN A 457 21.84 2.82 11.93
CA ASN A 457 21.57 3.88 10.96
C ASN A 457 20.16 4.41 11.19
N VAL A 458 20.05 5.69 11.54
CA VAL A 458 18.80 6.33 11.94
C VAL A 458 18.35 7.36 10.91
N VAL A 459 17.06 7.34 10.59
CA VAL A 459 16.38 8.40 9.84
C VAL A 459 15.37 9.06 10.77
N ALA A 460 15.45 10.38 10.92
CA ALA A 460 14.57 11.14 11.79
C ALA A 460 13.80 12.21 11.02
N SER A 461 12.55 12.46 11.42
CA SER A 461 11.69 13.49 10.83
C SER A 461 10.89 14.20 11.92
N CYS A 462 10.48 15.43 11.62
CA CYS A 462 9.55 16.22 12.42
C CYS A 462 8.25 16.38 11.63
N LEU A 463 7.12 16.48 12.34
CA LEU A 463 5.87 16.89 11.70
C LEU A 463 6.01 18.31 11.10
N PRO A 464 5.23 18.64 10.04
CA PRO A 464 5.24 19.98 9.47
C PRO A 464 4.95 21.06 10.52
N ASP A 465 5.50 22.27 10.32
CA ASP A 465 5.30 23.36 11.27
C ASP A 465 3.82 23.72 11.40
N GLY A 466 3.33 23.81 12.64
CA GLY A 466 1.92 24.04 12.95
C GLY A 466 1.03 22.80 12.96
N ASP A 467 1.51 21.66 12.45
CA ASP A 467 0.80 20.38 12.47
C ASP A 467 1.09 19.60 13.76
N TYR A 468 0.06 19.00 14.34
CA TYR A 468 0.16 18.08 15.48
C TYR A 468 -1.03 17.14 15.50
N GLY A 469 -0.95 16.12 16.36
CA GLY A 469 -2.02 15.14 16.49
C GLY A 469 -1.85 13.91 15.60
N THR A 470 -2.80 12.99 15.75
CA THR A 470 -2.72 11.63 15.23
C THR A 470 -2.65 11.56 13.70
N THR A 471 -3.35 12.44 12.98
CA THR A 471 -3.38 12.44 11.51
C THR A 471 -2.03 12.79 10.91
N SER A 472 -1.44 13.93 11.30
CA SER A 472 -0.13 14.35 10.80
C SER A 472 0.96 13.36 11.20
N ALA A 473 0.88 12.81 12.42
CA ALA A 473 1.76 11.75 12.88
C ALA A 473 1.67 10.46 12.04
N ALA A 474 0.45 10.03 11.71
CA ALA A 474 0.22 8.86 10.84
C ALA A 474 0.75 9.09 9.42
N LEU A 475 0.56 10.29 8.87
CA LEU A 475 1.11 10.67 7.57
C LEU A 475 2.63 10.61 7.59
N ALA A 476 3.28 11.29 8.54
CA ALA A 476 4.73 11.32 8.64
C ALA A 476 5.33 9.91 8.79
N ALA A 477 4.77 9.09 9.69
CA ALA A 477 5.19 7.70 9.87
C ALA A 477 4.97 6.85 8.61
N GLY A 478 3.81 7.01 7.97
CA GLY A 478 3.47 6.29 6.75
C GLY A 478 4.40 6.65 5.60
N HIS A 479 4.76 7.93 5.45
CA HIS A 479 5.71 8.42 4.45
C HIS A 479 7.13 7.87 4.70
N MET A 480 7.63 7.98 5.94
CA MET A 480 8.94 7.43 6.31
C MET A 480 9.01 5.91 6.06
N CYS A 481 7.95 5.18 6.42
CA CYS A 481 7.88 3.74 6.18
C CYS A 481 7.89 3.37 4.70
N ARG A 482 7.43 4.24 3.80
CA ARG A 482 7.53 4.02 2.36
C ARG A 482 8.93 4.31 1.83
N SER A 483 9.54 5.38 2.31
CA SER A 483 10.80 5.89 1.78
C SER A 483 12.01 5.11 2.28
N PHE A 484 11.89 4.49 3.47
CA PHE A 484 12.98 3.77 4.15
C PHE A 484 12.56 2.33 4.48
N ASN A 485 12.56 1.44 3.49
CA ASN A 485 12.14 0.04 3.62
C ASN A 485 13.06 -0.81 4.52
N GLY A 486 14.28 -0.31 4.81
CA GLY A 486 15.21 -0.93 5.75
C GLY A 486 14.80 -0.80 7.22
N VAL A 487 13.88 0.12 7.56
CA VAL A 487 13.54 0.44 8.94
C VAL A 487 12.78 -0.71 9.60
N GLU A 488 13.33 -1.25 10.69
CA GLU A 488 12.80 -2.40 11.41
C GLU A 488 11.79 -2.00 12.50
N PHE A 489 11.98 -0.83 13.12
CA PHE A 489 11.11 -0.27 14.16
C PHE A 489 11.22 1.25 14.24
N TYR A 490 10.23 1.85 14.88
CA TYR A 490 10.08 3.29 15.00
C TYR A 490 10.10 3.74 16.45
N LEU A 491 10.68 4.90 16.71
CA LEU A 491 10.67 5.55 18.02
C LEU A 491 9.90 6.86 17.88
N LEU A 492 8.79 6.99 18.59
CA LEU A 492 8.10 8.27 18.74
C LEU A 492 8.67 8.96 19.97
N VAL A 493 9.50 9.98 19.73
CA VAL A 493 10.29 10.65 20.76
C VAL A 493 9.83 12.09 20.87
N GLY A 494 9.35 12.48 22.04
CA GLY A 494 8.90 13.84 22.25
C GLY A 494 8.48 14.13 23.68
N VAL A 495 7.75 15.22 23.86
CA VAL A 495 7.19 15.63 25.15
C VAL A 495 5.77 15.12 25.33
N GLY A 496 5.35 15.01 26.59
CA GLY A 496 3.98 14.70 26.97
C GLY A 496 3.66 15.30 28.33
N GLY A 497 2.38 15.28 28.71
CA GLY A 497 1.95 15.69 30.04
C GLY A 497 1.88 14.50 30.98
N GLY A 498 2.28 14.67 32.23
CA GLY A 498 2.30 13.62 33.25
C GLY A 498 0.96 13.50 33.97
N ALA A 499 0.60 12.27 34.36
CA ALA A 499 -0.53 11.98 35.23
C ALA A 499 -0.02 11.49 36.59
N PRO A 500 0.29 12.40 37.53
CA PRO A 500 0.88 12.03 38.81
C PRO A 500 -0.15 11.34 39.70
N HIS A 501 0.18 10.15 40.20
CA HIS A 501 -0.58 9.50 41.29
C HIS A 501 0.25 9.59 42.56
N THR A 502 -0.04 10.58 43.40
CA THR A 502 0.71 10.88 44.64
C THR A 502 0.96 9.66 45.54
N ASN A 503 0.06 8.67 45.52
CA ASN A 503 0.15 7.46 46.34
C ASN A 503 0.68 6.19 45.62
N LYS A 504 0.91 6.24 44.30
CA LYS A 504 1.34 5.06 43.51
C LYS A 504 2.61 5.33 42.70
N GLN A 505 2.61 6.38 41.90
CA GLN A 505 3.71 6.73 41.00
C GLN A 505 3.93 8.24 41.02
N ASP A 506 5.04 8.63 41.64
CA ASP A 506 5.49 10.01 41.77
C ASP A 506 6.12 10.50 40.45
N ILE A 507 5.30 10.75 39.43
CA ILE A 507 5.74 11.31 38.14
C ILE A 507 6.05 12.81 38.30
N ARG A 508 7.22 13.25 37.84
CA ARG A 508 7.67 14.65 37.94
C ARG A 508 8.02 15.24 36.59
N LEU A 509 8.04 16.57 36.51
CA LEU A 509 8.54 17.25 35.32
C LEU A 509 10.00 16.84 35.04
N GLY A 510 10.30 16.59 33.78
CA GLY A 510 11.58 16.04 33.33
C GLY A 510 11.73 14.52 33.50
N ASP A 511 10.79 13.80 34.12
CA ASP A 511 10.80 12.33 34.06
C ASP A 511 10.50 11.83 32.65
N VAL A 512 10.82 10.56 32.38
CA VAL A 512 10.54 9.88 31.12
C VAL A 512 9.48 8.81 31.34
N VAL A 513 8.44 8.79 30.50
CA VAL A 513 7.43 7.72 30.43
C VAL A 513 7.60 6.96 29.13
N VAL A 514 7.71 5.63 29.25
CA VAL A 514 7.91 4.72 28.12
C VAL A 514 6.70 3.79 28.02
N SER A 515 6.09 3.76 26.83
CA SER A 515 4.95 2.88 26.56
C SER A 515 5.33 1.41 26.74
N THR A 516 4.74 0.74 27.74
CA THR A 516 4.95 -0.71 27.94
C THR A 516 3.63 -1.41 28.27
N PRO A 517 3.40 -2.64 27.74
CA PRO A 517 2.20 -3.39 28.06
C PRO A 517 2.06 -3.66 29.57
N LYS A 518 0.84 -3.54 30.08
CA LYS A 518 0.48 -3.85 31.47
C LYS A 518 -0.90 -4.52 31.52
N GLY A 519 -0.95 -5.76 32.02
CA GLY A 519 -2.17 -6.56 32.01
C GLY A 519 -2.70 -6.79 30.58
N SER A 520 -3.98 -6.48 30.36
CA SER A 520 -4.63 -6.57 29.04
C SER A 520 -4.35 -5.38 28.11
N LYS A 521 -3.60 -4.37 28.56
CA LYS A 521 -3.32 -3.14 27.82
C LYS A 521 -1.93 -3.18 27.18
N THR A 522 -1.82 -2.62 25.99
CA THR A 522 -0.66 -2.79 25.08
C THR A 522 0.45 -1.76 25.24
N GLY A 523 0.30 -0.79 26.14
CA GLY A 523 1.25 0.31 26.36
C GLY A 523 0.74 1.67 25.88
N GLY A 524 -0.32 1.69 25.06
CA GLY A 524 -1.02 2.90 24.66
C GLY A 524 -2.55 2.75 24.82
N ILE A 525 -3.25 3.86 25.02
CA ILE A 525 -4.72 3.92 25.07
C ILE A 525 -5.24 5.10 24.23
N PRO A 526 -6.13 4.89 23.25
CA PRO A 526 -6.68 5.97 22.43
C PRO A 526 -7.87 6.62 23.18
N TYR A 527 -7.56 7.52 24.11
CA TYR A 527 -8.50 7.91 25.18
C TYR A 527 -9.69 8.75 24.70
N ASP A 528 -9.57 9.42 23.55
CA ASP A 528 -10.64 10.20 22.92
C ASP A 528 -11.46 9.38 21.91
N THR A 529 -11.06 8.14 21.62
CA THR A 529 -11.80 7.21 20.77
C THR A 529 -12.88 6.52 21.59
N VAL A 530 -13.96 7.24 21.88
CA VAL A 530 -15.05 6.76 22.76
C VAL A 530 -16.33 6.42 21.99
N LYS A 531 -17.05 5.41 22.49
CA LYS A 531 -18.46 5.16 22.17
C LYS A 531 -19.31 5.79 23.25
N THR A 532 -20.23 6.68 22.87
CA THR A 532 -21.25 7.22 23.77
C THR A 532 -22.46 6.30 23.75
N LEU A 533 -22.78 5.71 24.90
CA LEU A 533 -23.97 4.89 25.09
C LEU A 533 -25.17 5.74 25.54
N GLN A 534 -26.37 5.14 25.47
CA GLN A 534 -27.57 5.74 26.03
C GLN A 534 -27.37 6.06 27.52
N GLY A 535 -27.75 7.27 27.94
CA GLY A 535 -27.49 7.77 29.30
C GLY A 535 -26.16 8.50 29.47
N GLY A 536 -25.41 8.78 28.40
CA GLY A 536 -24.19 9.60 28.45
C GLY A 536 -22.94 8.86 28.95
N VAL A 537 -22.99 7.52 29.03
CA VAL A 537 -21.83 6.70 29.41
C VAL A 537 -20.85 6.64 28.25
N HIS A 538 -19.60 7.06 28.47
CA HIS A 538 -18.52 6.98 27.49
C HIS A 538 -17.66 5.75 27.75
N ILE A 539 -17.48 4.91 26.73
CA ILE A 539 -16.58 3.74 26.78
C ILE A 539 -15.46 3.93 25.76
N ILE A 540 -14.22 3.84 26.20
CA ILE A 540 -13.06 3.84 25.30
C ILE A 540 -13.16 2.61 24.38
N ASN A 541 -13.22 2.86 23.07
CA ASN A 541 -13.42 1.87 22.03
C ASN A 541 -12.34 2.01 20.96
N GLY A 542 -11.11 1.68 21.34
CA GLY A 542 -9.98 1.62 20.43
C GLY A 542 -8.87 0.73 20.99
N TYR A 543 -7.96 0.34 20.11
CA TYR A 543 -6.83 -0.51 20.41
C TYR A 543 -5.59 0.07 19.74
N LEU A 544 -4.46 0.12 20.46
CA LEU A 544 -3.16 0.49 19.91
C LEU A 544 -2.24 -0.74 19.96
N SER A 545 -1.50 -1.01 18.89
CA SER A 545 -0.63 -2.19 18.85
C SER A 545 0.51 -2.07 19.86
N PRO A 546 0.94 -3.17 20.49
CA PRO A 546 2.01 -3.12 21.48
C PRO A 546 3.37 -2.82 20.81
N PRO A 547 4.33 -2.25 21.56
CA PRO A 547 5.68 -2.06 21.03
C PRO A 547 6.34 -3.36 20.55
N PRO A 548 7.25 -3.29 19.58
CA PRO A 548 7.93 -4.46 19.00
C PRO A 548 8.54 -5.38 20.05
N TYR A 549 8.44 -6.70 19.82
CA TYR A 549 8.93 -7.71 20.76
C TYR A 549 10.41 -7.51 21.15
N ARG A 550 11.26 -7.16 20.17
CA ARG A 550 12.69 -6.89 20.41
C ARG A 550 12.89 -5.76 21.43
N LEU A 551 12.20 -4.64 21.26
CA LEU A 551 12.28 -3.50 22.18
C LEU A 551 11.75 -3.86 23.57
N ARG A 552 10.62 -4.59 23.63
CA ARG A 552 10.06 -5.07 24.92
C ARG A 552 11.03 -5.98 25.67
N SER A 553 11.77 -6.82 24.95
CA SER A 553 12.75 -7.73 25.54
C SER A 553 13.93 -6.97 26.13
N VAL A 554 14.46 -5.97 25.40
CA VAL A 554 15.53 -5.08 25.89
C VAL A 554 15.07 -4.30 27.13
N LEU A 555 13.88 -3.69 27.09
CA LEU A 555 13.32 -2.97 28.24
C LEU A 555 13.19 -3.88 29.47
N ARG A 556 12.72 -5.12 29.29
CA ARG A 556 12.54 -6.07 30.40
C ARG A 556 13.89 -6.51 30.98
N LEU A 557 14.80 -6.98 30.14
CA LEU A 557 16.03 -7.64 30.58
C LEU A 557 17.09 -6.63 31.03
N LEU A 558 17.29 -5.55 30.27
CA LEU A 558 18.47 -4.68 30.43
C LEU A 558 18.16 -3.39 31.16
N LEU A 559 16.89 -2.96 31.23
CA LEU A 559 16.52 -1.69 31.87
C LEU A 559 15.63 -1.84 33.10
N LYS A 560 14.83 -2.92 33.19
CA LYS A 560 13.95 -3.19 34.35
C LYS A 560 14.49 -4.22 35.33
N SER A 561 15.38 -5.11 34.88
CA SER A 561 15.86 -6.26 35.67
C SER A 561 17.36 -6.28 35.90
N ASP A 562 18.06 -5.17 35.59
CA ASP A 562 19.47 -5.00 35.93
C ASP A 562 19.65 -4.98 37.47
N PRO A 563 20.42 -5.91 38.06
CA PRO A 563 20.69 -5.91 39.50
C PRO A 563 21.59 -4.75 39.94
N ASN A 564 22.33 -4.11 39.02
CA ASN A 564 23.28 -3.03 39.31
C ASN A 564 23.09 -1.85 38.35
N PRO A 565 21.91 -1.21 38.33
CA PRO A 565 21.64 -0.14 37.37
C PRO A 565 22.61 1.04 37.57
N PRO A 566 23.05 1.71 36.50
CA PRO A 566 23.86 2.91 36.62
C PRO A 566 23.11 3.97 37.45
N LYS A 567 23.82 4.70 38.30
CA LYS A 567 23.20 5.72 39.18
C LYS A 567 22.54 6.87 38.41
N ALA A 568 23.07 7.22 37.25
CA ALA A 568 22.65 8.35 36.43
C ALA A 568 22.76 7.99 34.94
N PRO A 569 21.94 7.04 34.44
CA PRO A 569 22.13 6.44 33.13
C PRO A 569 21.88 7.40 31.96
N LEU A 570 21.14 8.49 32.20
CA LEU A 570 20.83 9.49 31.19
C LEU A 570 21.82 10.67 31.18
N GLN A 571 22.57 10.88 32.26
CA GLN A 571 23.40 12.08 32.44
C GLN A 571 24.41 12.32 31.30
N PRO A 572 25.15 11.32 30.80
CA PRO A 572 26.10 11.55 29.71
C PRO A 572 25.43 12.10 28.43
N TYR A 573 24.22 11.64 28.13
CA TYR A 573 23.46 12.09 26.97
C TYR A 573 22.81 13.46 27.21
N LEU A 574 22.37 13.73 28.43
CA LEU A 574 21.86 15.04 28.82
C LEU A 574 22.95 16.12 28.73
N ASP A 575 24.17 15.82 29.18
CA ASP A 575 25.32 16.71 29.05
C ASP A 575 25.65 16.99 27.57
N GLN A 576 25.62 15.96 26.73
CA GLN A 576 25.82 16.09 25.27
C GLN A 576 24.77 17.02 24.64
N ILE A 577 23.49 16.85 24.99
CA ILE A 577 22.40 17.70 24.48
C ILE A 577 22.55 19.12 25.01
N ALA A 578 22.81 19.31 26.30
CA ALA A 578 22.92 20.64 26.91
C ALA A 578 24.09 21.47 26.36
N GLN A 579 25.17 20.81 25.89
CA GLN A 579 26.28 21.47 25.19
C GLN A 579 25.94 21.90 23.76
N SER A 580 24.94 21.25 23.14
CA SER A 580 24.62 21.41 21.72
C SER A 580 23.31 22.17 21.46
N VAL A 581 22.41 22.21 22.46
CA VAL A 581 21.06 22.76 22.34
C VAL A 581 20.75 23.66 23.52
N ASP A 582 20.60 24.97 23.23
CA ASP A 582 20.38 25.98 24.25
C ASP A 582 19.05 25.81 25.01
N GLY A 583 19.15 25.84 26.34
CA GLY A 583 18.01 25.77 27.24
C GLY A 583 17.49 24.36 27.54
N CYS A 584 18.27 23.32 27.21
CA CYS A 584 18.01 21.93 27.61
C CYS A 584 18.61 21.57 28.97
N GLY A 585 19.06 22.53 29.77
CA GLY A 585 19.52 22.30 31.14
C GLY A 585 18.38 21.96 32.09
N TYR A 586 18.68 21.26 33.19
CA TYR A 586 17.70 20.94 34.22
C TYR A 586 17.14 22.23 34.85
N PRO A 587 15.81 22.48 34.81
CA PRO A 587 15.23 23.73 35.32
C PRO A 587 15.28 23.90 36.84
N GLY A 588 15.68 22.87 37.61
CA GLY A 588 15.68 22.91 39.07
C GLY A 588 14.42 22.28 39.67
N GLN A 589 14.56 21.68 40.85
CA GLN A 589 13.48 20.95 41.50
C GLN A 589 12.40 21.89 42.06
N GLU A 590 12.79 23.11 42.42
CA GLU A 590 11.91 24.18 42.88
C GLU A 590 10.91 24.65 41.83
N ASN A 591 11.20 24.41 40.55
CA ASN A 591 10.34 24.75 39.42
C ASN A 591 9.42 23.59 39.00
N ASP A 592 9.47 22.45 39.72
CA ASP A 592 8.56 21.32 39.56
C ASP A 592 7.30 21.52 40.43
N GLN A 593 6.32 22.23 39.89
CA GLN A 593 5.11 22.64 40.60
C GLN A 593 3.90 21.84 40.13
N LEU A 594 3.30 21.06 41.04
CA LEU A 594 2.04 20.36 40.81
C LEU A 594 0.96 21.04 41.65
N PHE A 595 -0.09 21.55 41.02
CA PHE A 595 -1.18 22.22 41.72
C PHE A 595 -2.31 21.26 42.09
N ASP A 596 -3.11 21.66 43.08
CA ASP A 596 -4.34 20.96 43.45
C ASP A 596 -5.29 20.86 42.25
N SER A 597 -5.97 19.72 42.11
CA SER A 597 -6.90 19.46 41.00
C SER A 597 -8.07 20.45 40.93
N ASP A 598 -8.46 21.09 42.03
CA ASP A 598 -9.51 22.10 42.08
C ASP A 598 -9.00 23.52 41.76
N TYR A 599 -7.70 23.72 41.67
CA TYR A 599 -7.11 24.98 41.27
C TYR A 599 -6.96 25.02 39.75
N SER A 600 -7.39 26.11 39.13
CA SER A 600 -7.27 26.31 37.69
C SER A 600 -6.41 27.51 37.40
N HIS A 601 -5.54 27.36 36.41
CA HIS A 601 -4.72 28.44 35.90
C HIS A 601 -5.60 29.54 35.28
N LEU A 602 -5.21 30.80 35.44
CA LEU A 602 -5.86 31.91 34.75
C LEU A 602 -5.61 31.75 33.24
N ALA A 603 -6.69 31.82 32.45
CA ALA A 603 -6.72 31.37 31.05
C ALA A 603 -5.77 32.11 30.08
N GLU A 604 -5.13 33.20 30.53
CA GLU A 604 -4.32 34.11 29.69
C GLU A 604 -2.80 34.04 29.95
N ALA A 605 -2.33 33.38 31.03
CA ALA A 605 -0.91 33.34 31.38
C ALA A 605 -0.20 32.10 30.80
N GLU A 606 1.02 32.28 30.28
CA GLU A 606 1.83 31.20 29.67
C GLU A 606 2.71 30.42 30.67
N THR A 607 2.84 30.95 31.89
CA THR A 607 3.65 30.41 32.98
C THR A 607 2.87 30.47 34.30
N CYS A 608 3.29 29.66 35.27
CA CYS A 608 2.66 29.60 36.59
C CYS A 608 3.21 30.65 37.58
N ASP A 609 3.94 31.66 37.11
CA ASP A 609 4.56 32.67 37.98
C ASP A 609 3.53 33.48 38.79
N SER A 610 2.32 33.62 38.25
CA SER A 610 1.19 34.31 38.89
C SER A 610 0.25 33.37 39.65
N CYS A 611 0.54 32.07 39.70
CA CYS A 611 -0.28 31.10 40.42
C CYS A 611 -0.03 31.16 41.92
N ASP A 612 -1.07 30.87 42.71
CA ASP A 612 -0.98 30.86 44.18
C ASP A 612 -0.09 29.70 44.64
N PRO A 613 1.10 29.96 45.22
CA PRO A 613 2.00 28.91 45.68
C PRO A 613 1.39 28.04 46.79
N GLN A 614 0.38 28.54 47.52
CA GLN A 614 -0.32 27.77 48.55
C GLN A 614 -1.20 26.66 47.97
N LYS A 615 -1.54 26.75 46.67
CA LYS A 615 -2.27 25.70 45.93
C LYS A 615 -1.36 24.63 45.35
N CYS A 616 -0.04 24.79 45.48
CA CYS A 616 0.94 23.79 45.07
C CYS A 616 0.98 22.64 46.09
N ILE A 617 0.82 21.41 45.59
CA ILE A 617 0.90 20.18 46.38
C ILE A 617 2.32 20.02 46.92
N GLN A 618 2.44 19.98 48.24
CA GLN A 618 3.73 19.75 48.90
C GLN A 618 4.19 18.31 48.68
N ARG A 619 5.32 18.16 47.96
CA ARG A 619 5.95 16.87 47.65
C ARG A 619 7.34 16.81 48.26
N THR A 620 7.72 15.64 48.79
CA THR A 620 9.07 15.43 49.33
C THR A 620 10.13 15.68 48.25
N LEU A 621 11.21 16.39 48.60
CA LEU A 621 12.34 16.59 47.69
C LEU A 621 12.96 15.25 47.29
N ARG A 622 13.42 15.15 46.05
CA ARG A 622 14.08 13.93 45.59
C ARG A 622 15.55 14.03 46.01
N PRO A 623 16.16 12.94 46.49
CA PRO A 623 17.58 12.95 46.85
C PRO A 623 18.51 13.10 45.64
N SER A 624 17.97 13.00 44.41
CA SER A 624 18.69 13.09 43.16
C SER A 624 17.92 13.96 42.18
N THR A 625 18.66 14.77 41.41
CA THR A 625 18.17 15.59 40.30
C THR A 625 18.00 14.80 39.00
N GLN A 626 18.33 13.50 39.00
CA GLN A 626 18.21 12.65 37.83
C GLN A 626 16.73 12.40 37.46
N PRO A 627 16.38 12.45 36.16
CA PRO A 627 15.10 11.96 35.67
C PRO A 627 14.86 10.51 36.06
N ARG A 628 13.63 10.18 36.45
CA ARG A 628 13.19 8.79 36.61
C ARG A 628 12.54 8.29 35.34
N ILE A 629 12.71 6.99 35.06
CA ILE A 629 12.08 6.32 33.93
C ILE A 629 10.90 5.51 34.46
N HIS A 630 9.70 5.84 33.99
CA HIS A 630 8.46 5.15 34.29
C HIS A 630 8.02 4.32 33.08
N TYR A 631 7.49 3.14 33.35
CA TYR A 631 7.07 2.22 32.29
C TYR A 631 5.60 1.87 32.48
N GLY A 632 4.76 2.24 31.52
CA GLY A 632 3.32 2.04 31.67
C GLY A 632 2.53 2.57 30.48
N LEU A 633 1.31 3.01 30.77
CA LEU A 633 0.33 3.38 29.75
C LEU A 633 0.43 4.87 29.41
N ILE A 634 0.47 5.14 28.11
CA ILE A 634 0.41 6.48 27.54
C ILE A 634 -0.95 6.65 26.85
N ALA A 635 -1.71 7.66 27.24
CA ALA A 635 -2.96 8.04 26.63
C ALA A 635 -2.72 8.96 25.44
N SER A 636 -3.27 8.58 24.30
CA SER A 636 -3.12 9.29 23.03
C SER A 636 -4.45 9.74 22.45
N GLY A 637 -4.51 10.93 21.89
CA GLY A 637 -5.71 11.45 21.22
C GLY A 637 -5.51 12.84 20.62
N ASN A 638 -6.43 13.30 19.79
CA ASN A 638 -6.41 14.64 19.19
C ASN A 638 -6.87 15.74 20.16
N GLN A 639 -7.34 15.38 21.36
CA GLN A 639 -7.66 16.34 22.41
C GLN A 639 -6.42 16.67 23.23
N VAL A 640 -6.25 17.93 23.63
CA VAL A 640 -5.23 18.31 24.62
C VAL A 640 -5.86 18.15 26.00
N MET A 641 -5.29 17.29 26.85
CA MET A 641 -5.74 17.18 28.24
C MET A 641 -5.28 18.41 29.04
N LYS A 642 -6.25 19.24 29.45
CA LYS A 642 -6.03 20.44 30.30
C LYS A 642 -6.90 20.44 31.56
N ASP A 643 -7.67 19.39 31.78
CA ASP A 643 -8.59 19.27 32.91
C ASP A 643 -8.02 18.27 33.93
N SER A 644 -7.52 18.81 35.04
CA SER A 644 -6.90 18.05 36.14
C SER A 644 -7.81 16.94 36.68
N LYS A 645 -9.12 17.22 36.83
CA LYS A 645 -10.09 16.24 37.32
C LYS A 645 -10.27 15.06 36.36
N THR A 646 -10.41 15.36 35.08
CA THR A 646 -10.53 14.34 34.04
C THR A 646 -9.25 13.54 33.90
N ARG A 647 -8.08 14.21 33.94
CA ARG A 647 -6.77 13.56 34.01
C ARG A 647 -6.69 12.60 35.18
N ASP A 648 -7.01 13.04 36.40
CA ASP A 648 -6.90 12.22 37.61
C ASP A 648 -7.85 11.01 37.55
N ARG A 649 -9.10 11.25 37.15
CA ARG A 649 -10.10 10.19 36.96
C ARG A 649 -9.63 9.14 35.94
N LEU A 650 -9.20 9.57 34.74
CA LEU A 650 -8.70 8.66 33.71
C LEU A 650 -7.41 7.98 34.14
N GLY A 651 -6.53 8.70 34.82
CA GLY A 651 -5.31 8.19 35.44
C GLY A 651 -5.60 7.04 36.39
N GLU A 652 -6.58 7.19 37.28
CA GLU A 652 -6.96 6.15 38.24
C GLU A 652 -7.69 4.97 37.60
N GLU A 653 -8.70 5.25 36.77
CA GLU A 653 -9.52 4.22 36.10
C GLU A 653 -8.69 3.36 35.13
N GLN A 654 -7.76 4.01 34.42
CA GLN A 654 -7.03 3.38 33.33
C GLN A 654 -5.55 3.15 33.62
N ASP A 655 -5.03 3.58 34.77
CA ASP A 655 -3.61 3.48 35.14
C ASP A 655 -2.70 4.20 34.11
N ILE A 656 -3.18 5.35 33.62
CA ILE A 656 -2.46 6.22 32.67
C ILE A 656 -1.39 7.01 33.41
N LEU A 657 -0.20 7.08 32.82
CA LEU A 657 0.96 7.81 33.36
C LEU A 657 1.27 9.10 32.60
N CYS A 658 0.87 9.17 31.32
CA CYS A 658 1.18 10.28 30.44
C CYS A 658 0.08 10.48 29.40
N PHE A 659 -0.22 11.73 29.05
CA PHE A 659 -1.07 12.10 27.92
C PHE A 659 -0.22 12.78 26.81
N GLU A 660 -0.48 12.40 25.57
CA GLU A 660 0.15 12.98 24.36
C GLU A 660 -0.81 12.87 23.16
N MET A 661 -0.40 13.32 21.97
CA MET A 661 -1.34 13.52 20.86
C MET A 661 -1.03 12.74 19.57
N GLU A 662 0.10 12.06 19.46
CA GLU A 662 0.56 11.48 18.19
C GLU A 662 0.47 9.94 18.14
N ALA A 663 0.70 9.26 19.26
CA ALA A 663 0.89 7.81 19.28
C ALA A 663 -0.27 6.99 18.69
N ALA A 664 -1.51 7.45 18.85
CA ALA A 664 -2.68 6.75 18.34
C ALA A 664 -2.71 6.68 16.79
N GLY A 665 -2.07 7.64 16.11
CA GLY A 665 -1.87 7.59 14.66
C GLY A 665 -0.71 6.72 14.21
N ILE A 666 0.27 6.48 15.08
CA ILE A 666 1.52 5.79 14.73
C ILE A 666 1.49 4.31 15.11
N MET A 667 1.06 3.97 16.32
CA MET A 667 1.23 2.62 16.89
C MET A 667 0.50 1.52 16.12
N ASN A 668 -0.55 1.85 15.36
CA ASN A 668 -1.25 0.90 14.48
C ASN A 668 -0.76 0.93 13.02
N THR A 669 0.07 1.91 12.67
CA THR A 669 0.58 2.13 11.31
C THR A 669 1.95 1.50 11.14
N VAL A 670 2.82 1.62 12.15
CA VAL A 670 4.20 1.12 12.15
C VAL A 670 4.58 0.48 13.49
N PRO A 671 5.54 -0.47 13.52
CA PRO A 671 6.04 -1.07 14.75
C PRO A 671 6.79 -0.05 15.63
N ALA A 672 6.07 0.63 16.53
CA ALA A 672 6.60 1.77 17.28
C ALA A 672 6.68 1.58 18.80
N LEU A 673 7.69 2.23 19.41
CA LEU A 673 7.76 2.48 20.85
C LEU A 673 7.65 3.99 21.10
N VAL A 674 6.79 4.38 22.03
CA VAL A 674 6.57 5.78 22.44
C VAL A 674 7.40 6.10 23.67
N ILE A 675 8.15 7.20 23.62
CA ILE A 675 9.02 7.74 24.67
C ILE A 675 8.65 9.21 24.88
N ARG A 676 8.11 9.54 26.05
CA ARG A 676 7.69 10.90 26.39
C ARG A 676 8.46 11.46 27.58
N GLY A 677 9.10 12.61 27.40
CA GLY A 677 9.59 13.42 28.51
C GLY A 677 8.46 14.28 29.05
N ILE A 678 8.33 14.38 30.36
CA ILE A 678 7.21 15.08 30.99
C ILE A 678 7.46 16.59 31.06
N CYS A 679 6.66 17.38 30.35
CA CYS A 679 6.81 18.85 30.28
C CYS A 679 5.72 19.64 31.04
N ASP A 680 4.60 19.01 31.33
CA ASP A 680 3.51 19.57 32.15
C ASP A 680 2.76 18.42 32.85
N TYR A 681 1.71 18.74 33.59
CA TYR A 681 0.89 17.77 34.32
C TYR A 681 -0.48 17.53 33.69
N SER A 682 -0.64 17.75 32.37
CA SER A 682 -1.92 17.54 31.67
C SER A 682 -3.09 18.26 32.33
N ASP A 683 -2.85 19.47 32.79
CA ASP A 683 -3.84 20.36 33.39
C ASP A 683 -3.74 21.77 32.79
N SER A 684 -4.41 22.73 33.41
CA SER A 684 -4.41 24.11 32.96
C SER A 684 -3.08 24.84 33.22
N HIS A 685 -2.21 24.32 34.09
CA HIS A 685 -0.95 24.93 34.52
C HIS A 685 0.19 24.59 33.55
N LYS A 686 0.11 25.16 32.35
CA LYS A 686 1.17 24.96 31.35
C LYS A 686 2.49 25.58 31.82
N ASN A 687 3.57 24.80 31.73
CA ASN A 687 4.91 25.28 32.01
C ASN A 687 5.82 25.08 30.79
N LYS A 688 5.92 26.12 29.95
CA LYS A 688 6.79 26.08 28.76
C LYS A 688 8.28 25.91 29.10
N GLY A 689 8.70 26.25 30.33
CA GLY A 689 10.09 26.16 30.78
C GLY A 689 10.64 24.73 30.79
N TRP A 690 9.78 23.72 30.94
CA TRP A 690 10.20 22.32 30.99
C TRP A 690 10.26 21.63 29.63
N GLN A 691 9.67 22.18 28.57
CA GLN A 691 9.56 21.49 27.27
C GLN A 691 10.92 21.09 26.68
N LYS A 692 11.91 21.99 26.72
CA LYS A 692 13.25 21.72 26.19
C LYS A 692 13.99 20.63 26.99
N TYR A 693 13.91 20.67 28.32
CA TYR A 693 14.50 19.65 29.17
C TYR A 693 13.78 18.30 29.03
N ALA A 694 12.45 18.31 28.97
CA ALA A 694 11.63 17.13 28.72
C ALA A 694 11.99 16.47 27.38
N ALA A 695 12.11 17.25 26.30
CA ALA A 695 12.59 16.75 25.01
C ALA A 695 13.99 16.11 25.11
N ALA A 696 14.90 16.74 25.86
CA ALA A 696 16.25 16.23 26.10
C ALA A 696 16.24 14.89 26.86
N THR A 697 15.42 14.76 27.90
CA THR A 697 15.30 13.51 28.68
C THR A 697 14.70 12.36 27.87
N ALA A 698 13.72 12.64 27.00
CA ALA A 698 13.18 11.66 26.05
C ALA A 698 14.25 11.18 25.05
N ALA A 699 15.00 12.12 24.45
CA ALA A 699 16.09 11.81 23.52
C ALA A 699 17.24 11.05 24.21
N ALA A 700 17.59 11.44 25.44
CA ALA A 700 18.60 10.72 26.24
C ALA A 700 18.18 9.26 26.49
N PHE A 701 16.91 9.02 26.82
CA PHE A 701 16.40 7.66 26.99
C PHE A 701 16.40 6.88 25.66
N MET A 702 16.08 7.54 24.54
CA MET A 702 16.16 6.94 23.20
C MET A 702 17.59 6.41 22.92
N LYS A 703 18.64 7.21 23.18
CA LYS A 703 20.02 6.76 22.98
C LYS A 703 20.43 5.66 23.96
N LEU A 704 20.02 5.76 25.23
CA LEU A 704 20.21 4.67 26.19
C LEU A 704 19.58 3.36 25.71
N LEU A 705 18.35 3.42 25.20
CA LEU A 705 17.66 2.25 24.64
C LEU A 705 18.43 1.68 23.46
N LEU A 706 18.80 2.50 22.46
CA LEU A 706 19.51 2.05 21.26
C LEU A 706 20.89 1.45 21.57
N SER A 707 21.60 1.96 22.59
CA SER A 707 22.86 1.36 23.06
C SER A 707 22.73 -0.07 23.59
N ASN A 708 21.51 -0.48 23.97
CA ASN A 708 21.19 -1.81 24.46
C ASN A 708 20.45 -2.67 23.40
N VAL A 709 20.08 -2.11 22.24
CA VAL A 709 19.46 -2.85 21.15
C VAL A 709 20.56 -3.37 20.21
N PRO A 710 20.64 -4.69 19.95
CA PRO A 710 21.61 -5.24 19.01
C PRO A 710 21.43 -4.70 17.58
N VAL A 711 22.53 -4.38 16.91
CA VAL A 711 22.56 -3.95 15.50
C VAL A 711 22.37 -5.17 14.58
N SER A 712 21.42 -5.10 13.65
CA SER A 712 21.21 -6.15 12.64
C SER A 712 22.29 -6.08 11.55
N ASN A 713 23.41 -6.81 11.70
CA ASN A 713 24.51 -6.81 10.72
C ASN A 713 24.31 -7.71 9.46
N ASP A 714 23.12 -8.27 9.23
CA ASP A 714 23.00 -9.50 8.41
C ASP A 714 22.46 -9.34 6.97
N ARG A 715 22.53 -8.14 6.37
CA ARG A 715 22.16 -7.95 4.94
C ARG A 715 23.35 -7.78 3.97
N GLY A 716 24.58 -7.67 4.49
CA GLY A 716 25.80 -7.53 3.67
C GLY A 716 26.56 -8.83 3.37
N GLN A 717 26.20 -9.97 3.96
CA GLN A 717 27.01 -11.22 3.91
C GLN A 717 26.21 -12.51 3.71
N ARG A 718 25.11 -12.49 2.95
CA ARG A 718 24.50 -13.74 2.43
C ARG A 718 24.85 -13.95 0.96
N GLN A 719 26.15 -14.12 0.69
CA GLN A 719 26.62 -14.87 -0.46
C GLN A 719 27.52 -16.01 0.04
N GLN A 720 27.23 -17.21 -0.44
CA GLN A 720 27.97 -18.47 -0.30
C GLN A 720 27.89 -19.18 1.06
N ALA A 721 26.88 -20.06 1.19
CA ALA A 721 27.06 -21.32 1.91
C ALA A 721 27.09 -22.45 0.85
N PRO A 722 28.11 -23.32 0.81
CA PRO A 722 28.13 -24.45 -0.11
C PRO A 722 27.06 -25.46 0.32
N MET A 723 26.25 -25.91 -0.64
CA MET A 723 25.42 -27.10 -0.47
C MET A 723 26.35 -28.30 -0.27
N PHE A 724 26.32 -28.90 0.92
CA PHE A 724 26.92 -30.21 1.12
C PHE A 724 26.15 -31.24 0.30
N SER A 725 26.83 -31.88 -0.64
CA SER A 725 26.39 -33.09 -1.31
C SER A 725 26.53 -34.28 -0.37
N GLY A 726 25.43 -34.97 -0.14
CA GLY A 726 25.33 -36.28 0.53
C GLY A 726 24.12 -37.01 0.01
#